data_AF-A0A9E3RNS8-F1
#
_entry.id   AF-A0A9E3RNS8-F1
#
_cell.length_a   1.000
_cell.length_b   1.000
_cell.length_c   1.000
_cell.angle_alpha   90.00
_cell.angle_beta   90.00
_cell.angle_gamma   90.00
#
_symmetry.space_group_name_H-M   'P 1'
#
loop_
_entity.id
_entity.type
_entity.pdbx_description
1 polymer ?
#
loop_
_entity_poly.entity_id
_entity_poly.type
_entity_poly.pdbx_seq_one_letter_code
_entity_poly.pdbx_strand_id
1 'polypeptide(L)'
;MKIFVVAICAFLLAQKISAQCPYGGSLSGVELVTNSNFSSGNTGFTSSYTYCNSYLCLYPEAYYAVGANPTLFHDAFHGNDHTTGSGKLMIVNGAGTANVDIWCETMTVQPFAKYVFSYWLSSMVTSSPAQLQVSVNSTLIGSIATAPSSTYTWEQHTETWNAGINTSAEVCIVNQNTDLGGNDFGLDDISFQQCICSSIVADAGPDQSICIGDTSQLAASGGAIYAWQSSTFISDTSISSPDVFPPATSTFFVTIMDSSGCTGTDSATVYVNPLPAITISDDTSICFGNSANLFASGGVDFSWSPSATLNNPLVSNPIAAPDSTTDYTVTVTDGNGCKATDSVLVKVLDLPVVAISDDTTICRFTSAILTAGGGISYAWSTGASGSSIEVEPLADSAYSVLITDTNNCTSTASTHVFIAPPFLTLSGDTEICMGAFTALSGNGALTYLWNNGATTASINVSPPTETTYTLIGFDGSCNDTAEITVLVDPLPSADAGPDTVIEFGSSVSLNASGGISATWSPDISLSCAECLTTVANPVDTMIYYVTVTDANGCSAVDSVIVYVKAINQIFIPNAFTPNGDGLNDVFLPVLSGRTEMKTLAVFNRWGQQVFFSSSPATGWDGTFDGKPEEVGAFVYYFTGFNEESGKEIVMKGNVLLLR
;
A
#
# COMPACT_ATOMS: atom_id res chain seq x y z
N MET A 1 8.57 77.71 11.65
CA MET A 1 9.12 78.69 10.69
C MET A 1 8.04 79.74 10.41
N LYS A 2 8.41 80.99 10.11
CA LYS A 2 7.58 82.22 10.19
C LYS A 2 6.07 82.10 9.93
N ILE A 3 5.29 82.57 10.90
CA ILE A 3 3.93 83.09 10.75
C ILE A 3 3.97 84.36 9.89
N PHE A 4 2.99 84.57 9.01
CA PHE A 4 2.66 85.89 8.49
C PHE A 4 1.15 86.14 8.57
N VAL A 5 0.77 86.99 9.53
CA VAL A 5 -0.51 87.69 9.50
C VAL A 5 -0.28 88.96 8.69
N VAL A 6 -1.11 89.22 7.67
CA VAL A 6 -1.20 90.52 7.03
C VAL A 6 -2.62 91.04 7.21
N ALA A 7 -2.75 92.11 7.99
CA ALA A 7 -4.03 92.74 8.22
C ALA A 7 -4.42 93.66 7.06
N ILE A 8 -5.70 93.53 6.70
CA ILE A 8 -6.56 94.44 5.95
C ILE A 8 -6.07 95.89 5.96
N CYS A 9 -5.93 96.48 4.77
CA CYS A 9 -6.07 97.92 4.57
C CYS A 9 -7.13 98.13 3.49
N ALA A 10 -8.35 98.51 3.91
CA ALA A 10 -9.50 98.55 3.02
C ALA A 10 -9.50 99.83 2.17
N PHE A 11 -9.23 99.69 0.87
CA PHE A 11 -9.76 100.63 -0.12
C PHE A 11 -11.17 100.18 -0.47
N LEU A 12 -12.18 100.95 -0.06
CA LEU A 12 -13.53 100.83 -0.61
C LEU A 12 -13.52 101.32 -2.07
N LEU A 13 -13.18 100.45 -3.00
CA LEU A 13 -13.95 100.46 -4.25
C LEU A 13 -15.30 99.83 -3.92
N ALA A 14 -16.39 100.54 -4.26
CA ALA A 14 -17.69 99.92 -4.31
C ALA A 14 -17.59 98.74 -5.28
N GLN A 15 -17.81 97.53 -4.78
CA GLN A 15 -17.95 96.37 -5.66
C GLN A 15 -19.16 96.64 -6.55
N LYS A 16 -18.94 96.74 -7.87
CA LYS A 16 -20.01 96.45 -8.81
C LYS A 16 -20.44 95.02 -8.50
N ILE A 17 -21.57 94.88 -7.82
CA ILE A 17 -22.39 93.69 -8.00
C ILE A 17 -22.74 93.73 -9.48
N SER A 18 -22.17 92.80 -10.23
CA SER A 18 -22.69 92.41 -11.53
C SER A 18 -23.76 91.36 -11.29
N ALA A 19 -24.82 91.34 -12.10
CA ALA A 19 -25.75 90.24 -12.16
C ALA A 19 -24.99 88.89 -12.12
N GLN A 20 -25.34 88.01 -11.17
CA GLN A 20 -24.76 86.68 -11.06
C GLN A 20 -25.86 85.64 -11.22
N CYS A 21 -25.56 84.56 -11.94
CA CYS A 21 -26.43 83.39 -11.93
C CYS A 21 -26.42 82.77 -10.53
N PRO A 22 -27.60 82.50 -9.93
CA PRO A 22 -27.67 81.73 -8.71
C PRO A 22 -27.04 80.35 -8.91
N TYR A 23 -26.39 79.84 -7.86
CA TYR A 23 -25.77 78.52 -7.82
C TYR A 23 -24.55 78.33 -8.74
N GLY A 24 -23.72 79.36 -8.93
CA GLY A 24 -22.37 79.21 -9.50
C GLY A 24 -22.29 79.03 -11.02
N GLY A 25 -23.42 79.08 -11.74
CA GLY A 25 -23.42 79.20 -13.19
C GLY A 25 -22.78 80.51 -13.67
N SER A 26 -22.41 80.57 -14.96
CA SER A 26 -21.95 81.81 -15.58
C SER A 26 -23.04 82.44 -16.44
N LEU A 27 -23.03 83.77 -16.58
CA LEU A 27 -23.81 84.43 -17.61
C LEU A 27 -23.24 84.06 -18.98
N SER A 28 -24.11 83.84 -19.95
CA SER A 28 -23.74 83.56 -21.35
C SER A 28 -22.92 84.68 -22.01
N GLY A 29 -22.91 85.89 -21.44
CA GLY A 29 -22.26 87.07 -22.03
C GLY A 29 -22.99 87.65 -23.24
N VAL A 30 -24.15 87.08 -23.59
CA VAL A 30 -25.03 87.58 -24.65
C VAL A 30 -26.12 88.43 -24.00
N GLU A 31 -26.04 89.74 -24.23
CA GLU A 31 -27.07 90.70 -23.83
C GLU A 31 -28.29 90.59 -24.75
N LEU A 32 -29.49 90.50 -24.17
CA LEU A 32 -30.76 90.42 -24.92
C LEU A 32 -31.52 91.75 -24.96
N VAL A 33 -31.20 92.70 -24.08
CA VAL A 33 -31.77 94.06 -24.07
C VAL A 33 -31.11 94.91 -25.15
N THR A 34 -31.88 95.42 -26.11
CA THR A 34 -31.29 96.04 -27.32
C THR A 34 -30.80 97.49 -27.13
N ASN A 35 -31.26 98.19 -26.10
CA ASN A 35 -30.87 99.57 -25.78
C ASN A 35 -30.56 99.74 -24.27
N SER A 36 -29.75 98.83 -23.72
CA SER A 36 -29.45 98.68 -22.28
C SER A 36 -29.04 99.95 -21.54
N ASN A 37 -28.24 100.81 -22.18
CA ASN A 37 -27.71 102.07 -21.63
C ASN A 37 -28.32 103.34 -22.26
N PHE A 38 -29.53 103.19 -22.82
CA PHE A 38 -30.33 104.21 -23.51
C PHE A 38 -29.61 105.12 -24.53
N SER A 39 -28.42 104.74 -25.01
CA SER A 39 -27.60 105.56 -25.92
C SER A 39 -28.34 105.91 -27.21
N SER A 40 -29.19 104.98 -27.70
CA SER A 40 -30.07 105.16 -28.86
C SER A 40 -31.31 106.04 -28.58
N GLY A 41 -31.39 106.68 -27.41
CA GLY A 41 -32.52 107.51 -27.01
C GLY A 41 -33.77 106.70 -26.68
N ASN A 42 -34.95 107.25 -26.95
CA ASN A 42 -36.22 106.57 -26.72
C ASN A 42 -36.56 105.59 -27.85
N THR A 43 -35.82 104.49 -27.94
CA THR A 43 -36.01 103.40 -28.90
C THR A 43 -35.70 102.05 -28.25
N GLY A 44 -36.19 100.94 -28.81
CA GLY A 44 -35.94 99.58 -28.31
C GLY A 44 -36.92 99.09 -27.24
N PHE A 45 -37.58 99.98 -26.51
CA PHE A 45 -38.52 99.65 -25.43
C PHE A 45 -39.87 100.38 -25.58
N THR A 46 -40.87 99.94 -24.81
CA THR A 46 -42.16 100.60 -24.64
C THR A 46 -42.34 101.10 -23.20
N SER A 47 -43.25 102.06 -23.02
CA SER A 47 -43.59 102.65 -21.72
C SER A 47 -45.06 103.06 -21.71
N SER A 48 -45.72 102.88 -20.56
CA SER A 48 -47.06 103.45 -20.31
C SER A 48 -47.00 104.92 -19.86
N TYR A 49 -45.82 105.44 -19.53
CA TYR A 49 -45.61 106.85 -19.22
C TYR A 49 -45.50 107.67 -20.52
N THR A 50 -45.73 108.98 -20.44
CA THR A 50 -45.64 109.87 -21.61
C THR A 50 -44.20 110.31 -21.86
N TYR A 51 -43.68 110.02 -23.06
CA TYR A 51 -42.35 110.49 -23.46
C TYR A 51 -42.33 112.00 -23.69
N CYS A 52 -41.28 112.67 -23.21
CA CYS A 52 -41.01 114.06 -23.53
C CYS A 52 -39.51 114.32 -23.82
N ASN A 53 -39.26 115.33 -24.65
CA ASN A 53 -37.91 115.66 -25.15
C ASN A 53 -37.61 117.17 -25.23
N SER A 54 -38.52 118.03 -24.75
CA SER A 54 -38.30 119.47 -24.66
C SER A 54 -37.64 119.86 -23.34
N TYR A 55 -37.03 121.05 -23.29
CA TYR A 55 -36.50 121.63 -22.06
C TYR A 55 -37.60 121.72 -20.98
N LEU A 56 -37.30 121.30 -19.76
CA LEU A 56 -38.22 121.30 -18.60
C LEU A 56 -39.58 120.62 -18.85
N CYS A 57 -39.57 119.45 -19.49
CA CYS A 57 -40.79 118.72 -19.85
C CYS A 57 -41.34 117.77 -18.78
N LEU A 58 -40.57 117.45 -17.74
CA LEU A 58 -40.94 116.49 -16.68
C LEU A 58 -41.60 117.17 -15.46
N TYR A 59 -42.44 118.19 -15.66
CA TYR A 59 -43.31 118.71 -14.59
C TYR A 59 -44.57 117.85 -14.34
N PRO A 60 -45.23 117.25 -15.34
CA PRO A 60 -46.37 116.37 -15.08
C PRO A 60 -45.90 114.99 -14.59
N GLU A 61 -46.61 114.44 -13.59
CA GLU A 61 -46.49 113.03 -13.20
C GLU A 61 -46.79 112.08 -14.38
N ALA A 62 -46.24 110.87 -14.33
CA ALA A 62 -46.32 109.85 -15.37
C ALA A 62 -45.64 110.24 -16.70
N TYR A 63 -44.55 111.01 -16.65
CA TYR A 63 -43.75 111.39 -17.82
C TYR A 63 -42.30 110.89 -17.67
N TYR A 64 -41.64 110.63 -18.81
CA TYR A 64 -40.23 110.28 -18.85
C TYR A 64 -39.48 110.95 -20.01
N ALA A 65 -38.18 111.15 -19.80
CA ALA A 65 -37.23 111.60 -20.80
C ALA A 65 -36.06 110.60 -20.88
N VAL A 66 -35.24 110.72 -21.93
CA VAL A 66 -34.01 109.93 -22.09
C VAL A 66 -32.86 110.87 -22.40
N GLY A 67 -31.87 110.94 -21.51
CA GLY A 67 -30.77 111.90 -21.61
C GLY A 67 -29.72 111.74 -20.51
N ALA A 68 -28.55 112.36 -20.70
CA ALA A 68 -27.41 112.23 -19.78
C ALA A 68 -27.43 113.21 -18.60
N ASN A 69 -28.34 114.20 -18.58
CA ASN A 69 -28.43 115.21 -17.52
C ASN A 69 -29.91 115.47 -17.14
N PRO A 70 -30.36 115.04 -15.95
CA PRO A 70 -31.73 115.24 -15.47
C PRO A 70 -32.18 116.71 -15.39
N THR A 71 -31.27 117.63 -15.06
CA THR A 71 -31.59 119.07 -14.90
C THR A 71 -32.09 119.73 -16.19
N LEU A 72 -31.86 119.14 -17.36
CA LEU A 72 -32.39 119.65 -18.64
C LEU A 72 -33.90 119.40 -18.80
N PHE A 73 -34.45 118.46 -18.04
CA PHE A 73 -35.83 117.99 -18.15
C PHE A 73 -36.69 118.35 -16.93
N HIS A 74 -36.08 118.62 -15.77
CA HIS A 74 -36.74 119.22 -14.60
C HIS A 74 -35.71 119.89 -13.67
N ASP A 75 -35.97 121.13 -13.23
CA ASP A 75 -35.00 121.92 -12.44
C ASP A 75 -34.63 121.28 -11.09
N ALA A 76 -35.56 120.53 -10.49
CA ALA A 76 -35.32 119.86 -9.20
C ALA A 76 -34.69 118.46 -9.32
N PHE A 77 -34.50 117.94 -10.54
CA PHE A 77 -33.94 116.60 -10.73
C PHE A 77 -32.41 116.65 -10.77
N HIS A 78 -31.77 115.82 -9.97
CA HIS A 78 -30.33 115.76 -9.79
C HIS A 78 -29.84 114.32 -9.92
N GLY A 79 -28.76 114.14 -10.68
CA GLY A 79 -28.19 112.83 -10.97
C GLY A 79 -27.25 112.89 -12.17
N ASN A 80 -26.70 111.74 -12.54
CA ASN A 80 -25.79 111.56 -13.65
C ASN A 80 -25.98 110.16 -14.25
N ASP A 81 -25.59 109.99 -15.52
CA ASP A 81 -25.46 108.68 -16.17
C ASP A 81 -24.67 107.70 -15.28
N HIS A 82 -25.13 106.46 -15.12
CA HIS A 82 -24.38 105.45 -14.38
C HIS A 82 -23.15 105.00 -15.17
N THR A 83 -23.28 104.91 -16.51
CA THR A 83 -22.13 104.64 -17.37
C THR A 83 -21.23 105.86 -17.58
N THR A 84 -19.94 105.62 -17.81
CA THR A 84 -19.01 106.66 -18.28
C THR A 84 -18.83 106.50 -19.79
N GLY A 85 -19.39 107.40 -20.59
CA GLY A 85 -19.25 107.34 -22.05
C GLY A 85 -20.33 108.12 -22.81
N SER A 86 -20.86 107.50 -23.86
CA SER A 86 -21.96 108.02 -24.69
C SER A 86 -23.33 107.46 -24.29
N GLY A 87 -23.45 106.98 -23.04
CA GLY A 87 -24.71 106.50 -22.46
C GLY A 87 -25.70 107.63 -22.19
N LYS A 88 -26.91 107.21 -21.81
CA LYS A 88 -27.97 108.07 -21.26
C LYS A 88 -28.71 107.24 -20.21
N LEU A 89 -29.40 107.93 -19.30
CA LEU A 89 -30.38 107.29 -18.44
C LEU A 89 -31.81 107.61 -18.91
N MET A 90 -32.75 106.74 -18.55
CA MET A 90 -34.17 107.07 -18.55
C MET A 90 -34.50 107.82 -17.26
N ILE A 91 -35.04 109.02 -17.40
CA ILE A 91 -35.32 109.97 -16.31
C ILE A 91 -36.83 110.06 -16.16
N VAL A 92 -37.36 109.72 -14.99
CA VAL A 92 -38.80 109.54 -14.78
C VAL A 92 -39.30 110.48 -13.69
N ASN A 93 -40.33 111.28 -14.02
CA ASN A 93 -41.22 111.88 -13.02
C ASN A 93 -42.30 110.83 -12.73
N GLY A 94 -42.33 110.36 -11.50
CA GLY A 94 -43.17 109.24 -11.07
C GLY A 94 -44.66 109.54 -11.14
N ALA A 95 -45.47 108.55 -10.75
CA ALA A 95 -46.88 108.75 -10.47
C ALA A 95 -47.34 107.83 -9.34
N GLY A 96 -48.29 108.28 -8.53
CA GLY A 96 -48.88 107.48 -7.44
C GLY A 96 -49.79 106.32 -7.89
N THR A 97 -49.67 105.87 -9.14
CA THR A 97 -50.47 104.77 -9.72
C THR A 97 -49.61 103.52 -9.89
N ALA A 98 -49.75 102.57 -8.97
CA ALA A 98 -49.06 101.28 -9.01
C ALA A 98 -49.55 100.38 -10.16
N ASN A 99 -48.74 99.38 -10.51
CA ASN A 99 -48.92 98.45 -11.62
C ASN A 99 -48.98 99.14 -13.00
N VAL A 100 -48.12 100.13 -13.21
CA VAL A 100 -47.94 100.82 -14.50
C VAL A 100 -46.55 100.53 -15.02
N ASP A 101 -46.46 100.02 -16.25
CA ASP A 101 -45.18 99.66 -16.87
C ASP A 101 -44.39 100.90 -17.29
N ILE A 102 -43.22 101.07 -16.69
CA ILE A 102 -42.31 102.19 -16.96
C ILE A 102 -41.45 101.88 -18.18
N TRP A 103 -40.91 100.67 -18.24
CA TRP A 103 -40.04 100.20 -19.31
C TRP A 103 -40.39 98.74 -19.59
N CYS A 104 -40.60 98.37 -20.85
CA CYS A 104 -40.77 96.98 -21.28
C CYS A 104 -40.00 96.72 -22.58
N GLU A 105 -39.43 95.53 -22.71
CA GLU A 105 -38.92 94.98 -23.98
C GLU A 105 -39.36 93.51 -24.11
N THR A 106 -39.57 93.04 -25.35
CA THR A 106 -39.87 91.62 -25.63
C THR A 106 -38.69 90.96 -26.31
N MET A 107 -38.10 89.97 -25.66
CA MET A 107 -36.93 89.25 -26.13
C MET A 107 -37.27 87.80 -26.49
N THR A 108 -36.51 87.21 -27.42
CA THR A 108 -36.56 85.77 -27.70
C THR A 108 -35.77 85.01 -26.63
N VAL A 109 -36.34 83.94 -26.09
CA VAL A 109 -35.70 83.11 -25.05
C VAL A 109 -35.72 81.64 -25.45
N GLN A 110 -34.67 80.91 -25.08
CA GLN A 110 -34.65 79.45 -25.14
C GLN A 110 -35.59 78.84 -24.08
N PRO A 111 -36.49 77.91 -24.44
CA PRO A 111 -37.27 77.13 -23.49
C PRO A 111 -36.38 76.42 -22.45
N PHE A 112 -36.91 76.27 -21.24
CA PHE A 112 -36.32 75.67 -20.05
C PHE A 112 -35.02 76.30 -19.55
N ALA A 113 -34.48 77.31 -20.24
CA ALA A 113 -33.34 78.07 -19.79
C ALA A 113 -33.70 79.04 -18.65
N LYS A 114 -32.71 79.31 -17.80
CA LYS A 114 -32.79 80.30 -16.72
C LYS A 114 -32.13 81.61 -17.16
N TYR A 115 -32.71 82.73 -16.77
CA TYR A 115 -32.25 84.08 -17.09
C TYR A 115 -32.07 84.91 -15.82
N VAL A 116 -31.17 85.90 -15.89
CA VAL A 116 -31.02 86.96 -14.89
C VAL A 116 -31.38 88.28 -15.56
N PHE A 117 -32.30 89.01 -14.95
CA PHE A 117 -32.60 90.40 -15.25
C PHE A 117 -31.89 91.30 -14.25
N SER A 118 -31.39 92.46 -14.67
CA SER A 118 -30.86 93.48 -13.77
C SER A 118 -30.99 94.88 -14.34
N TYR A 119 -31.06 95.87 -13.47
CA TYR A 119 -31.05 97.30 -13.83
C TYR A 119 -30.44 98.11 -12.68
N TRP A 120 -29.94 99.30 -12.99
CA TRP A 120 -29.50 100.26 -11.99
C TRP A 120 -30.60 101.29 -11.72
N LEU A 121 -30.74 101.68 -10.46
CA LEU A 121 -31.76 102.59 -9.95
C LEU A 121 -31.12 103.68 -9.08
N SER A 122 -31.50 104.95 -9.32
CA SER A 122 -31.15 106.12 -8.51
C SER A 122 -32.39 106.98 -8.31
N SER A 123 -32.58 107.59 -7.14
CA SER A 123 -33.55 108.69 -7.03
C SER A 123 -33.05 109.94 -7.77
N MET A 124 -33.98 110.71 -8.34
CA MET A 124 -33.73 112.00 -8.98
C MET A 124 -33.94 113.19 -8.04
N VAL A 125 -34.64 112.97 -6.92
CA VAL A 125 -34.86 113.98 -5.87
C VAL A 125 -34.52 113.34 -4.51
N THR A 126 -33.89 114.09 -3.60
CA THR A 126 -33.61 113.61 -2.24
C THR A 126 -34.90 113.33 -1.49
N SER A 127 -34.93 112.29 -0.66
CA SER A 127 -36.15 111.82 0.03
C SER A 127 -37.32 111.48 -0.91
N SER A 128 -37.01 111.03 -2.14
CA SER A 128 -37.97 110.57 -3.16
C SER A 128 -37.65 109.13 -3.64
N PRO A 129 -37.74 108.10 -2.76
CA PRO A 129 -37.37 106.73 -3.09
C PRO A 129 -38.47 105.96 -3.84
N ALA A 130 -38.36 105.88 -5.17
CA ALA A 130 -39.30 105.13 -6.00
C ALA A 130 -39.29 103.62 -5.69
N GLN A 131 -40.49 103.03 -5.58
CA GLN A 131 -40.74 101.60 -5.46
C GLN A 131 -41.04 100.96 -6.82
N LEU A 132 -40.20 100.01 -7.24
CA LEU A 132 -40.26 99.34 -8.53
C LEU A 132 -40.26 97.82 -8.37
N GLN A 133 -40.88 97.09 -9.30
CA GLN A 133 -40.81 95.62 -9.33
C GLN A 133 -40.70 95.12 -10.76
N VAL A 134 -40.04 93.99 -10.96
CA VAL A 134 -39.90 93.36 -12.28
C VAL A 134 -41.14 92.53 -12.59
N SER A 135 -41.65 92.57 -13.82
CA SER A 135 -42.59 91.57 -14.32
C SER A 135 -42.02 90.84 -15.52
N VAL A 136 -42.44 89.58 -15.71
CA VAL A 136 -42.16 88.80 -16.91
C VAL A 136 -43.46 88.18 -17.39
N ASN A 137 -43.83 88.40 -18.65
CA ASN A 137 -45.11 88.00 -19.25
C ASN A 137 -46.29 88.40 -18.34
N SER A 138 -46.34 89.69 -17.99
CA SER A 138 -47.31 90.33 -17.07
C SER A 138 -47.36 89.77 -15.63
N THR A 139 -46.46 88.85 -15.25
CA THR A 139 -46.40 88.27 -13.91
C THR A 139 -45.30 88.96 -13.11
N LEU A 140 -45.65 89.63 -12.00
CA LEU A 140 -44.67 90.22 -11.09
C LEU A 140 -43.78 89.13 -10.49
N ILE A 141 -42.47 89.34 -10.55
CA ILE A 141 -41.44 88.46 -9.98
C ILE A 141 -40.59 89.25 -8.97
N GLY A 142 -39.89 88.51 -8.13
CA GLY A 142 -38.93 89.14 -7.21
C GLY A 142 -39.54 89.94 -6.08
N SER A 143 -38.72 90.82 -5.51
CA SER A 143 -39.11 91.76 -4.46
C SER A 143 -39.23 93.19 -4.98
N ILE A 144 -39.96 94.05 -4.26
CA ILE A 144 -40.03 95.48 -4.57
C ILE A 144 -38.67 96.12 -4.29
N ALA A 145 -37.99 96.56 -5.35
CA ALA A 145 -36.82 97.42 -5.30
C ALA A 145 -37.24 98.82 -4.82
N THR A 146 -36.43 99.44 -3.97
CA THR A 146 -36.66 100.81 -3.47
C THR A 146 -35.44 101.65 -3.83
N ALA A 147 -35.66 102.77 -4.52
CA ALA A 147 -34.58 103.63 -4.98
C ALA A 147 -33.76 104.22 -3.81
N PRO A 148 -32.45 104.47 -4.00
CA PRO A 148 -31.60 105.07 -2.98
C PRO A 148 -32.14 106.43 -2.50
N SER A 149 -32.16 106.67 -1.19
CA SER A 149 -32.76 107.89 -0.60
C SER A 149 -32.04 109.21 -0.92
N SER A 150 -30.93 109.15 -1.68
CA SER A 150 -30.11 110.27 -2.10
C SER A 150 -29.83 110.23 -3.60
N THR A 151 -29.74 111.41 -4.21
CA THR A 151 -29.38 111.59 -5.63
C THR A 151 -27.89 111.28 -5.86
N TYR A 152 -27.52 110.95 -7.10
CA TYR A 152 -26.16 110.52 -7.51
C TYR A 152 -25.70 109.16 -6.92
N THR A 153 -26.59 108.43 -6.22
CA THR A 153 -26.33 107.07 -5.73
C THR A 153 -27.10 106.09 -6.60
N TRP A 154 -26.38 105.16 -7.22
CA TRP A 154 -26.95 104.09 -8.05
C TRP A 154 -26.82 102.74 -7.34
N GLU A 155 -27.93 101.99 -7.25
CA GLU A 155 -27.96 100.61 -6.74
C GLU A 155 -28.42 99.66 -7.85
N GLN A 156 -27.79 98.49 -7.97
CA GLN A 156 -28.23 97.45 -8.90
C GLN A 156 -29.26 96.55 -8.25
N HIS A 157 -30.38 96.34 -8.92
CA HIS A 157 -31.34 95.29 -8.58
C HIS A 157 -31.24 94.15 -9.59
N THR A 158 -31.40 92.91 -9.12
CA THR A 158 -31.26 91.69 -9.92
C THR A 158 -32.38 90.72 -9.60
N GLU A 159 -33.02 90.14 -10.61
CA GLU A 159 -34.06 89.12 -10.44
C GLU A 159 -33.82 87.95 -11.38
N THR A 160 -34.32 86.75 -11.03
CA THR A 160 -34.10 85.55 -11.85
C THR A 160 -35.39 84.87 -12.26
N TRP A 161 -35.41 84.38 -13.50
CA TRP A 161 -36.59 83.82 -14.13
C TRP A 161 -36.24 82.52 -14.86
N ASN A 162 -37.18 81.56 -14.87
CA ASN A 162 -37.07 80.34 -15.66
C ASN A 162 -38.08 80.41 -16.81
N ALA A 163 -37.61 80.23 -18.04
CA ALA A 163 -38.47 80.34 -19.22
C ALA A 163 -39.59 79.29 -19.26
N GLY A 164 -39.43 78.14 -18.59
CA GLY A 164 -40.40 77.05 -18.69
C GLY A 164 -40.57 76.62 -20.14
N ILE A 165 -41.79 76.62 -20.67
CA ILE A 165 -42.04 76.32 -22.10
C ILE A 165 -41.96 77.54 -23.02
N ASN A 166 -41.72 78.74 -22.50
CA ASN A 166 -41.80 79.98 -23.28
C ASN A 166 -40.62 80.12 -24.25
N THR A 167 -40.92 80.61 -25.46
CA THR A 167 -39.93 81.00 -26.49
C THR A 167 -39.72 82.52 -26.58
N SER A 168 -40.52 83.29 -25.86
CA SER A 168 -40.42 84.76 -25.75
C SER A 168 -40.70 85.21 -24.32
N ALA A 169 -40.08 86.31 -23.92
CA ALA A 169 -40.28 86.96 -22.63
C ALA A 169 -40.48 88.47 -22.85
N GLU A 170 -41.66 88.97 -22.52
CA GLU A 170 -41.86 90.40 -22.28
C GLU A 170 -41.41 90.68 -20.84
N VAL A 171 -40.38 91.50 -20.67
CA VAL A 171 -39.84 91.85 -19.34
C VAL A 171 -40.04 93.34 -19.10
N CYS A 172 -40.65 93.68 -17.98
CA CYS A 172 -40.98 95.07 -17.64
C CYS A 172 -40.45 95.48 -16.27
N ILE A 173 -40.11 96.76 -16.14
CA ILE A 173 -39.94 97.46 -14.86
C ILE A 173 -41.25 98.18 -14.57
N VAL A 174 -41.91 97.80 -13.47
CA VAL A 174 -43.27 98.18 -13.13
C VAL A 174 -43.27 99.12 -11.92
N ASN A 175 -44.00 100.23 -12.02
CA ASN A 175 -44.21 101.17 -10.93
C ASN A 175 -45.02 100.50 -9.80
N GLN A 176 -44.54 100.53 -8.57
CA GLN A 176 -45.28 100.06 -7.38
C GLN A 176 -45.63 101.19 -6.41
N ASN A 177 -45.26 102.44 -6.72
CA ASN A 177 -45.58 103.60 -5.89
C ASN A 177 -47.09 103.88 -5.84
N THR A 178 -47.63 104.09 -4.64
CA THR A 178 -49.03 104.51 -4.40
C THR A 178 -49.19 105.97 -3.98
N ASP A 179 -48.08 106.63 -3.64
CA ASP A 179 -48.09 108.00 -3.12
C ASP A 179 -47.77 109.02 -4.24
N LEU A 180 -48.43 110.18 -4.21
CA LEU A 180 -48.31 111.27 -5.20
C LEU A 180 -47.04 112.13 -5.04
N GLY A 181 -46.05 111.66 -4.30
CA GLY A 181 -44.80 112.37 -4.11
C GLY A 181 -43.78 111.47 -3.46
N GLY A 182 -42.59 111.41 -4.04
CA GLY A 182 -41.50 110.58 -3.52
C GLY A 182 -41.06 109.45 -4.46
N ASN A 183 -41.32 109.54 -5.75
CA ASN A 183 -41.15 108.47 -6.74
C ASN A 183 -40.45 108.91 -8.03
N ASP A 184 -39.52 109.87 -7.95
CA ASP A 184 -38.73 110.35 -9.10
C ASP A 184 -37.39 109.61 -9.20
N PHE A 185 -37.10 109.00 -10.33
CA PHE A 185 -35.95 108.09 -10.46
C PHE A 185 -35.29 108.09 -11.84
N GLY A 186 -34.06 107.57 -11.86
CA GLY A 186 -33.32 107.18 -13.05
C GLY A 186 -33.26 105.66 -13.18
N LEU A 187 -33.34 105.17 -14.42
CA LEU A 187 -32.96 103.82 -14.81
C LEU A 187 -31.78 103.89 -15.78
N ASP A 188 -30.81 103.00 -15.62
CA ASP A 188 -29.67 102.82 -16.53
C ASP A 188 -29.17 101.35 -16.49
N ASP A 189 -28.33 100.96 -17.44
CA ASP A 189 -27.65 99.66 -17.52
C ASP A 189 -28.61 98.45 -17.33
N ILE A 190 -29.72 98.43 -18.08
CA ILE A 190 -30.70 97.33 -18.07
C ILE A 190 -30.15 96.13 -18.84
N SER A 191 -30.17 94.94 -18.23
CA SER A 191 -29.55 93.72 -18.75
C SER A 191 -30.46 92.51 -18.55
N PHE A 192 -30.54 91.63 -19.54
CA PHE A 192 -31.23 90.34 -19.48
C PHE A 192 -30.40 89.27 -20.19
N GLN A 193 -29.85 88.33 -19.43
CA GLN A 193 -28.90 87.35 -19.95
C GLN A 193 -29.22 85.92 -19.53
N GLN A 194 -28.97 84.95 -20.41
CA GLN A 194 -29.12 83.53 -20.12
C GLN A 194 -28.02 83.03 -19.19
N CYS A 195 -28.36 82.19 -18.21
CA CYS A 195 -27.43 81.38 -17.43
C CYS A 195 -27.01 80.12 -18.18
N ILE A 196 -25.70 79.82 -18.17
CA ILE A 196 -25.13 78.59 -18.71
C ILE A 196 -24.47 77.76 -17.60
N CYS A 197 -24.82 76.46 -17.54
CA CYS A 197 -24.09 75.46 -16.77
C CYS A 197 -22.76 75.15 -17.47
N SER A 198 -21.68 75.04 -16.69
CA SER A 198 -20.54 74.21 -17.10
C SER A 198 -20.98 72.75 -17.09
N SER A 199 -20.63 71.97 -18.12
CA SER A 199 -20.94 70.54 -18.19
C SER A 199 -20.29 69.80 -17.02
N ILE A 200 -21.08 69.11 -16.20
CA ILE A 200 -20.55 68.18 -15.20
C ILE A 200 -20.17 66.87 -15.90
N VAL A 201 -19.06 66.25 -15.46
CA VAL A 201 -18.60 64.97 -16.00
C VAL A 201 -19.13 63.88 -15.09
N ALA A 202 -20.01 63.04 -15.65
CA ALA A 202 -20.42 61.80 -15.02
C ALA A 202 -19.34 60.74 -15.23
N ASP A 203 -19.11 59.94 -14.21
CA ASP A 203 -18.24 58.76 -14.23
C ASP A 203 -18.99 57.68 -13.46
N ALA A 204 -19.35 56.56 -14.10
CA ALA A 204 -20.05 55.44 -13.50
C ALA A 204 -19.12 54.45 -12.77
N GLY A 205 -17.82 54.69 -12.84
CA GLY A 205 -16.77 53.74 -12.48
C GLY A 205 -16.38 52.84 -13.67
N PRO A 206 -15.28 52.07 -13.53
CA PRO A 206 -14.84 51.15 -14.58
C PRO A 206 -15.84 50.01 -14.81
N ASP A 207 -15.86 49.49 -16.03
CA ASP A 207 -16.44 48.18 -16.35
C ASP A 207 -15.89 47.09 -15.43
N GLN A 208 -16.74 46.16 -15.01
CA GLN A 208 -16.40 45.07 -14.08
C GLN A 208 -16.75 43.71 -14.67
N SER A 209 -16.14 42.65 -14.16
CA SER A 209 -16.45 41.28 -14.55
C SER A 209 -16.65 40.40 -13.32
N ILE A 210 -17.70 39.59 -13.35
CA ILE A 210 -18.14 38.71 -12.26
C ILE A 210 -18.59 37.36 -12.83
N CYS A 211 -18.78 36.36 -11.97
CA CYS A 211 -19.39 35.10 -12.37
C CYS A 211 -20.92 35.17 -12.19
N ILE A 212 -21.66 34.32 -12.92
CA ILE A 212 -23.11 34.26 -12.77
C ILE A 212 -23.51 33.87 -11.33
N GLY A 213 -24.26 34.75 -10.67
CA GLY A 213 -24.68 34.62 -9.27
C GLY A 213 -23.89 35.47 -8.27
N ASP A 214 -22.76 36.05 -8.68
CA ASP A 214 -21.98 36.97 -7.84
C ASP A 214 -22.60 38.39 -7.80
N THR A 215 -22.09 39.22 -6.89
CA THR A 215 -22.34 40.66 -6.81
C THR A 215 -21.09 41.46 -7.19
N SER A 216 -21.30 42.60 -7.85
CA SER A 216 -20.29 43.66 -8.07
C SER A 216 -20.80 44.96 -7.45
N GLN A 217 -19.90 45.84 -6.98
CA GLN A 217 -20.28 47.16 -6.47
C GLN A 217 -19.86 48.24 -7.47
N LEU A 218 -20.82 49.01 -7.97
CA LEU A 218 -20.53 50.14 -8.85
C LEU A 218 -19.96 51.31 -8.04
N ALA A 219 -19.33 52.28 -8.71
CA ALA A 219 -18.63 53.39 -8.05
C ALA A 219 -18.75 54.68 -8.85
N ALA A 220 -19.97 55.23 -8.92
CA ALA A 220 -20.22 56.48 -9.61
C ALA A 220 -19.66 57.70 -8.86
N SER A 221 -19.21 58.71 -9.61
CA SER A 221 -18.70 59.97 -9.10
C SER A 221 -19.10 61.17 -9.98
N GLY A 222 -18.62 62.36 -9.63
CA GLY A 222 -18.85 63.60 -10.40
C GLY A 222 -20.08 64.43 -9.99
N GLY A 223 -20.95 63.90 -9.11
CA GLY A 223 -22.19 64.57 -8.68
C GLY A 223 -22.46 64.55 -7.18
N ALA A 224 -23.50 65.26 -6.77
CA ALA A 224 -24.02 65.29 -5.39
C ALA A 224 -25.26 64.39 -5.20
N ILE A 225 -26.04 64.18 -6.26
CA ILE A 225 -27.21 63.30 -6.31
C ILE A 225 -26.97 62.27 -7.43
N TYR A 226 -27.34 61.02 -7.19
CA TYR A 226 -27.19 59.89 -8.11
C TYR A 226 -28.58 59.32 -8.44
N ALA A 227 -28.79 58.94 -9.69
CA ALA A 227 -30.03 58.35 -10.17
C ALA A 227 -29.71 57.29 -11.24
N TRP A 228 -29.52 56.05 -10.81
CA TRP A 228 -29.34 54.90 -11.68
C TRP A 228 -30.66 54.49 -12.35
N GLN A 229 -30.58 54.01 -13.59
CA GLN A 229 -31.74 53.44 -14.27
C GLN A 229 -32.30 52.25 -13.49
N SER A 230 -33.59 52.32 -13.15
CA SER A 230 -34.26 51.29 -12.34
C SER A 230 -34.21 49.91 -13.00
N SER A 231 -33.79 48.91 -12.23
CA SER A 231 -33.80 47.49 -12.59
C SER A 231 -34.04 46.64 -11.34
N THR A 232 -34.32 45.35 -11.51
CA THR A 232 -34.39 44.38 -10.40
C THR A 232 -33.02 43.86 -9.95
N PHE A 233 -31.93 44.34 -10.56
CA PHE A 233 -30.57 43.81 -10.38
C PHE A 233 -29.60 44.82 -9.78
N ILE A 234 -30.13 45.85 -9.11
CA ILE A 234 -29.40 46.93 -8.43
C ILE A 234 -30.02 47.15 -7.04
N SER A 235 -29.19 47.28 -6.00
CA SER A 235 -29.67 47.31 -4.61
C SER A 235 -30.36 48.63 -4.22
N ASP A 236 -29.83 49.76 -4.70
CA ASP A 236 -30.39 51.11 -4.52
C ASP A 236 -30.07 51.94 -5.77
N THR A 237 -31.02 52.75 -6.24
CA THR A 237 -30.84 53.59 -7.44
C THR A 237 -30.39 55.01 -7.13
N SER A 238 -30.30 55.39 -5.85
CA SER A 238 -30.10 56.77 -5.39
C SER A 238 -28.70 57.07 -4.81
N ILE A 239 -27.85 56.05 -4.69
CA ILE A 239 -26.51 56.13 -4.09
C ILE A 239 -25.39 56.05 -5.12
N SER A 240 -24.20 56.55 -4.76
CA SER A 240 -23.00 56.49 -5.60
C SER A 240 -22.46 55.08 -5.82
N SER A 241 -22.62 54.20 -4.83
CA SER A 241 -22.01 52.86 -4.81
C SER A 241 -23.01 51.74 -4.49
N PRO A 242 -23.94 51.44 -5.41
CA PRO A 242 -24.88 50.33 -5.26
C PRO A 242 -24.25 49.00 -5.67
N ASP A 243 -24.80 47.93 -5.10
CA ASP A 243 -24.46 46.56 -5.47
C ASP A 243 -25.36 46.10 -6.61
N VAL A 244 -24.78 45.39 -7.58
CA VAL A 244 -25.45 44.86 -8.76
C VAL A 244 -25.19 43.36 -8.94
N PHE A 245 -26.23 42.65 -9.37
CA PHE A 245 -26.27 41.18 -9.50
C PHE A 245 -27.02 40.75 -10.77
N PRO A 246 -26.59 41.20 -11.97
CA PRO A 246 -27.28 40.86 -13.20
C PRO A 246 -27.13 39.37 -13.58
N PRO A 247 -28.17 38.71 -14.11
CA PRO A 247 -28.12 37.28 -14.49
C PRO A 247 -27.40 37.03 -15.83
N ALA A 248 -27.09 38.10 -16.57
CA ALA A 248 -26.34 38.10 -17.82
C ALA A 248 -25.68 39.49 -18.01
N THR A 249 -24.64 39.59 -18.86
CA THR A 249 -23.92 40.84 -19.12
C THR A 249 -24.86 42.03 -19.35
N SER A 250 -24.73 43.05 -18.51
CA SER A 250 -25.68 44.18 -18.43
C SER A 250 -24.95 45.50 -18.24
N THR A 251 -25.46 46.55 -18.87
CA THR A 251 -24.95 47.93 -18.73
C THR A 251 -25.88 48.75 -17.85
N PHE A 252 -25.33 49.38 -16.81
CA PHE A 252 -26.04 50.22 -15.86
C PHE A 252 -25.76 51.69 -16.16
N PHE A 253 -26.80 52.48 -16.37
CA PHE A 253 -26.71 53.92 -16.66
C PHE A 253 -26.97 54.71 -15.38
N VAL A 254 -26.10 55.69 -15.08
CA VAL A 254 -26.29 56.66 -13.99
C VAL A 254 -26.54 58.04 -14.58
N THR A 255 -27.56 58.72 -14.06
CA THR A 255 -27.67 60.18 -14.17
C THR A 255 -27.19 60.78 -12.86
N ILE A 256 -26.25 61.72 -12.91
CA ILE A 256 -25.82 62.49 -11.76
C ILE A 256 -26.34 63.93 -11.85
N MET A 257 -26.48 64.58 -10.70
CA MET A 257 -26.77 66.00 -10.58
C MET A 257 -25.84 66.62 -9.52
N ASP A 258 -25.30 67.80 -9.81
CA ASP A 258 -24.49 68.55 -8.84
C ASP A 258 -25.36 69.38 -7.87
N SER A 259 -24.74 70.10 -6.94
CA SER A 259 -25.45 71.04 -6.05
C SER A 259 -26.07 72.25 -6.76
N SER A 260 -25.79 72.42 -8.05
CA SER A 260 -26.21 73.56 -8.88
C SER A 260 -27.39 73.21 -9.80
N GLY A 261 -27.79 71.94 -9.86
CA GLY A 261 -28.85 71.44 -10.72
C GLY A 261 -28.42 71.10 -12.15
N CYS A 262 -27.12 71.16 -12.45
CA CYS A 262 -26.59 70.69 -13.73
C CYS A 262 -26.56 69.14 -13.71
N THR A 263 -26.81 68.49 -14.84
CA THR A 263 -26.86 67.02 -14.94
C THR A 263 -25.84 66.46 -15.93
N GLY A 264 -25.46 65.20 -15.70
CA GLY A 264 -24.60 64.42 -16.59
C GLY A 264 -24.98 62.93 -16.54
N THR A 265 -24.62 62.17 -17.57
CA THR A 265 -24.94 60.74 -17.66
C THR A 265 -23.71 59.93 -18.08
N ASP A 266 -23.51 58.78 -17.45
CA ASP A 266 -22.49 57.80 -17.84
C ASP A 266 -22.99 56.37 -17.59
N SER A 267 -22.21 55.35 -17.99
CA SER A 267 -22.59 53.95 -17.81
C SER A 267 -21.41 53.02 -17.56
N ALA A 268 -21.61 52.06 -16.65
CA ALA A 268 -20.67 50.96 -16.41
C ALA A 268 -21.29 49.62 -16.85
N THR A 269 -20.51 48.77 -17.52
CA THR A 269 -20.93 47.43 -17.94
C THR A 269 -20.38 46.38 -16.98
N VAL A 270 -21.25 45.47 -16.56
CA VAL A 270 -20.89 44.29 -15.76
C VAL A 270 -20.96 43.07 -16.65
N TYR A 271 -19.80 42.51 -16.99
CA TYR A 271 -19.65 41.29 -17.78
C TYR A 271 -19.84 40.07 -16.89
N VAL A 272 -20.89 39.28 -17.18
CA VAL A 272 -21.25 38.09 -16.40
C VAL A 272 -20.74 36.85 -17.13
N ASN A 273 -19.72 36.23 -16.55
CA ASN A 273 -19.14 35.00 -17.07
C ASN A 273 -19.95 33.78 -16.62
N PRO A 274 -20.23 32.80 -17.50
CA PRO A 274 -20.84 31.55 -17.09
C PRO A 274 -19.90 30.74 -16.19
N LEU A 275 -20.46 29.89 -15.32
CA LEU A 275 -19.65 28.92 -14.59
C LEU A 275 -19.06 27.86 -15.56
N PRO A 276 -17.88 27.28 -15.27
CA PRO A 276 -17.33 26.20 -16.08
C PRO A 276 -18.28 25.00 -16.15
N ALA A 277 -18.47 24.48 -17.38
CA ALA A 277 -19.17 23.22 -17.59
C ALA A 277 -18.24 22.05 -17.24
N ILE A 278 -18.39 21.52 -16.02
CA ILE A 278 -17.56 20.40 -15.54
C ILE A 278 -17.96 19.10 -16.24
N THR A 279 -16.97 18.24 -16.49
CA THR A 279 -17.20 16.82 -16.76
C THR A 279 -16.22 16.03 -15.91
N ILE A 280 -16.77 15.20 -15.01
CA ILE A 280 -16.05 14.36 -14.05
C ILE A 280 -16.11 12.88 -14.46
N SER A 281 -15.25 12.04 -13.89
CA SER A 281 -15.32 10.57 -13.98
C SER A 281 -16.57 10.02 -13.28
N ASP A 282 -17.18 8.98 -13.85
CA ASP A 282 -18.29 8.24 -13.23
C ASP A 282 -17.90 7.63 -11.86
N ASP A 283 -18.90 7.42 -11.00
CA ASP A 283 -18.79 6.65 -9.75
C ASP A 283 -18.16 5.27 -10.00
N THR A 284 -17.25 4.86 -9.12
CA THR A 284 -16.48 3.63 -9.29
C THR A 284 -16.34 2.83 -8.00
N SER A 285 -16.02 1.56 -8.14
CA SER A 285 -15.77 0.65 -7.01
C SER A 285 -14.36 0.08 -7.09
N ILE A 286 -13.63 0.14 -5.98
CA ILE A 286 -12.31 -0.43 -5.80
C ILE A 286 -12.30 -1.38 -4.61
N CYS A 287 -11.40 -2.34 -4.62
CA CYS A 287 -11.14 -3.18 -3.45
C CYS A 287 -10.26 -2.43 -2.45
N PHE A 288 -10.39 -2.74 -1.15
CA PHE A 288 -9.53 -2.16 -0.12
C PHE A 288 -8.04 -2.31 -0.46
N GLY A 289 -7.28 -1.21 -0.39
CA GLY A 289 -5.87 -1.14 -0.75
C GLY A 289 -5.57 -0.89 -2.24
N ASN A 290 -6.56 -0.94 -3.13
CA ASN A 290 -6.41 -0.51 -4.53
C ASN A 290 -6.61 1.01 -4.69
N SER A 291 -6.53 1.51 -5.92
CA SER A 291 -6.73 2.92 -6.25
C SER A 291 -7.58 3.10 -7.51
N ALA A 292 -8.27 4.25 -7.59
CA ALA A 292 -9.00 4.71 -8.75
C ALA A 292 -8.30 5.93 -9.38
N ASN A 293 -8.31 6.03 -10.70
CA ASN A 293 -7.95 7.27 -11.39
C ASN A 293 -9.22 8.12 -11.52
N LEU A 294 -9.24 9.30 -10.91
CA LEU A 294 -10.30 10.28 -11.11
C LEU A 294 -9.98 11.14 -12.34
N PHE A 295 -11.00 11.80 -12.88
CA PHE A 295 -10.85 12.76 -13.96
C PHE A 295 -11.83 13.92 -13.75
N ALA A 296 -11.39 15.14 -14.04
CA ALA A 296 -12.21 16.32 -14.16
C ALA A 296 -11.72 17.20 -15.31
N SER A 297 -12.64 17.91 -15.96
CA SER A 297 -12.37 18.88 -17.02
C SER A 297 -13.39 20.02 -16.97
N GLY A 298 -13.21 21.04 -17.83
CA GLY A 298 -14.09 22.22 -17.89
C GLY A 298 -13.44 23.54 -17.45
N GLY A 299 -12.21 23.51 -16.91
CA GLY A 299 -11.45 24.68 -16.49
C GLY A 299 -9.94 24.50 -16.60
N VAL A 300 -9.19 25.43 -16.00
CA VAL A 300 -7.72 25.49 -16.06
C VAL A 300 -7.05 25.09 -14.74
N ASP A 301 -7.69 25.36 -13.60
CA ASP A 301 -7.21 24.97 -12.27
C ASP A 301 -8.20 24.02 -11.57
N PHE A 302 -7.66 23.09 -10.78
CA PHE A 302 -8.39 22.02 -10.11
C PHE A 302 -8.04 21.98 -8.62
N SER A 303 -9.01 21.70 -7.76
CA SER A 303 -8.79 21.51 -6.32
C SER A 303 -9.74 20.45 -5.77
N TRP A 304 -9.20 19.26 -5.50
CA TRP A 304 -9.93 18.10 -5.00
C TRP A 304 -9.92 18.00 -3.47
N SER A 305 -11.03 17.54 -2.90
CA SER A 305 -11.21 17.29 -1.46
C SER A 305 -12.04 16.00 -1.26
N PRO A 306 -11.72 15.13 -0.28
CA PRO A 306 -10.60 15.22 0.66
C PRO A 306 -9.25 14.94 -0.02
N SER A 307 -8.21 15.68 0.36
CA SER A 307 -6.88 15.58 -0.26
C SER A 307 -5.97 14.49 0.32
N ALA A 308 -6.30 13.94 1.49
CA ALA A 308 -5.41 13.06 2.26
C ALA A 308 -5.07 11.74 1.57
N THR A 309 -6.00 11.23 0.74
CA THR A 309 -5.93 9.95 0.03
C THR A 309 -5.74 10.14 -1.48
N LEU A 310 -5.32 11.35 -1.92
CA LEU A 310 -5.00 11.69 -3.30
C LEU A 310 -3.49 11.83 -3.48
N ASN A 311 -2.95 11.37 -4.60
CA ASN A 311 -1.52 11.58 -4.91
C ASN A 311 -1.16 13.06 -5.15
N ASN A 312 -2.09 13.85 -5.72
CA ASN A 312 -1.96 15.28 -5.92
C ASN A 312 -3.37 15.91 -6.07
N PRO A 313 -3.88 16.69 -5.12
CA PRO A 313 -5.23 17.27 -5.19
C PRO A 313 -5.38 18.43 -6.17
N LEU A 314 -4.32 18.86 -6.88
CA LEU A 314 -4.30 20.05 -7.73
C LEU A 314 -4.23 19.77 -9.24
N VAL A 315 -4.46 18.52 -9.66
CA VAL A 315 -4.46 18.13 -11.09
C VAL A 315 -5.85 17.70 -11.56
N SER A 316 -6.06 17.71 -12.87
CA SER A 316 -7.30 17.24 -13.50
C SER A 316 -7.52 15.73 -13.36
N ASN A 317 -6.47 14.94 -13.12
CA ASN A 317 -6.52 13.48 -13.12
C ASN A 317 -5.78 12.83 -11.93
N PRO A 318 -6.21 13.08 -10.67
CA PRO A 318 -5.54 12.53 -9.50
C PRO A 318 -5.81 11.02 -9.36
N ILE A 319 -4.90 10.34 -8.67
CA ILE A 319 -5.06 8.95 -8.24
C ILE A 319 -5.57 8.95 -6.80
N ALA A 320 -6.71 8.33 -6.57
CA ALA A 320 -7.40 8.20 -5.29
C ALA A 320 -7.20 6.80 -4.71
N ALA A 321 -6.68 6.71 -3.48
CA ALA A 321 -6.50 5.48 -2.73
C ALA A 321 -7.08 5.61 -1.31
N PRO A 322 -8.43 5.65 -1.17
CA PRO A 322 -9.07 5.74 0.13
C PRO A 322 -9.18 4.37 0.84
N ASP A 323 -9.05 4.38 2.17
CA ASP A 323 -9.25 3.20 3.03
C ASP A 323 -10.73 2.86 3.27
N SER A 324 -11.65 3.78 2.96
CA SER A 324 -13.09 3.61 3.13
C SER A 324 -13.87 4.36 2.04
N THR A 325 -15.13 4.00 1.82
CA THR A 325 -15.96 4.64 0.77
C THR A 325 -15.97 6.17 0.95
N THR A 326 -15.45 6.88 -0.05
CA THR A 326 -15.14 8.31 0.01
C THR A 326 -15.75 9.01 -1.20
N ASP A 327 -16.45 10.13 -0.94
CA ASP A 327 -16.93 11.06 -1.96
C ASP A 327 -15.87 12.15 -2.17
N TYR A 328 -15.38 12.29 -3.41
CA TYR A 328 -14.37 13.27 -3.78
C TYR A 328 -15.01 14.42 -4.55
N THR A 329 -15.05 15.60 -3.93
CA THR A 329 -15.49 16.84 -4.57
C THR A 329 -14.32 17.54 -5.26
N VAL A 330 -14.48 17.88 -6.54
CA VAL A 330 -13.56 18.77 -7.26
C VAL A 330 -14.13 20.19 -7.31
N THR A 331 -13.31 21.19 -7.03
CA THR A 331 -13.55 22.58 -7.45
C THR A 331 -12.76 22.84 -8.72
N VAL A 332 -13.44 23.22 -9.80
CA VAL A 332 -12.81 23.58 -11.08
C VAL A 332 -12.92 25.09 -11.28
N THR A 333 -11.81 25.75 -11.61
CA THR A 333 -11.76 27.19 -11.93
C THR A 333 -11.47 27.39 -13.41
N ASP A 334 -12.25 28.24 -14.10
CA ASP A 334 -12.06 28.57 -15.52
C ASP A 334 -11.04 29.70 -15.74
N GLY A 335 -10.79 30.03 -17.02
CA GLY A 335 -9.86 31.11 -17.39
C GLY A 335 -10.33 32.53 -17.01
N ASN A 336 -11.59 32.71 -16.60
CA ASN A 336 -12.15 33.96 -16.11
C ASN A 336 -12.17 34.03 -14.56
N GLY A 337 -11.69 32.97 -13.87
CA GLY A 337 -11.71 32.86 -12.41
C GLY A 337 -12.99 32.27 -11.82
N CYS A 338 -13.95 31.87 -12.66
CA CYS A 338 -15.24 31.34 -12.24
C CYS A 338 -15.16 29.88 -11.83
N LYS A 339 -15.91 29.53 -10.78
CA LYS A 339 -15.79 28.24 -10.09
C LYS A 339 -17.09 27.46 -10.11
N ALA A 340 -16.98 26.17 -10.40
CA ALA A 340 -18.04 25.20 -10.15
C ALA A 340 -17.47 24.01 -9.36
N THR A 341 -18.37 23.21 -8.80
CA THR A 341 -18.02 22.00 -8.06
C THR A 341 -18.84 20.82 -8.54
N ASP A 342 -18.22 19.64 -8.58
CA ASP A 342 -18.87 18.36 -8.86
C ASP A 342 -18.23 17.27 -7.99
N SER A 343 -18.83 16.09 -7.86
CA SER A 343 -18.25 15.00 -7.04
C SER A 343 -18.38 13.61 -7.65
N VAL A 344 -17.52 12.71 -7.19
CA VAL A 344 -17.44 11.31 -7.63
C VAL A 344 -17.25 10.40 -6.43
N LEU A 345 -18.08 9.37 -6.32
CA LEU A 345 -18.02 8.38 -5.27
C LEU A 345 -17.02 7.27 -5.62
N VAL A 346 -15.99 7.12 -4.80
CA VAL A 346 -15.10 5.95 -4.82
C VAL A 346 -15.53 5.01 -3.71
N LYS A 347 -16.29 3.98 -4.09
CA LYS A 347 -16.75 2.94 -3.17
C LYS A 347 -15.61 1.95 -2.90
N VAL A 348 -15.25 1.80 -1.63
CA VAL A 348 -14.29 0.79 -1.19
C VAL A 348 -15.05 -0.47 -0.79
N LEU A 349 -14.67 -1.59 -1.41
CA LEU A 349 -15.21 -2.92 -1.17
C LEU A 349 -14.26 -3.71 -0.27
N ASP A 350 -14.83 -4.42 0.70
CA ASP A 350 -14.10 -5.32 1.58
C ASP A 350 -13.47 -6.47 0.77
N LEU A 351 -12.29 -6.92 1.21
CA LEU A 351 -11.66 -8.12 0.64
C LEU A 351 -12.42 -9.38 1.05
N PRO A 352 -12.45 -10.45 0.23
CA PRO A 352 -13.08 -11.70 0.62
C PRO A 352 -12.50 -12.26 1.93
N VAL A 353 -13.39 -12.66 2.83
CA VAL A 353 -13.02 -13.35 4.08
C VAL A 353 -12.58 -14.76 3.73
N VAL A 354 -11.27 -14.97 3.65
CA VAL A 354 -10.67 -16.24 3.27
C VAL A 354 -10.77 -17.24 4.41
N ALA A 355 -11.23 -18.45 4.08
CA ALA A 355 -10.96 -19.65 4.86
C ALA A 355 -10.09 -20.58 4.01
N ILE A 356 -8.96 -21.03 4.54
CA ILE A 356 -8.11 -22.08 3.96
C ILE A 356 -8.01 -23.21 4.98
N SER A 357 -7.75 -24.44 4.53
CA SER A 357 -7.41 -25.55 5.45
C SER A 357 -6.28 -25.16 6.40
N ASP A 358 -6.40 -25.52 7.69
CA ASP A 358 -5.32 -25.36 8.68
C ASP A 358 -4.06 -26.13 8.26
N ASP A 359 -2.92 -25.77 8.86
CA ASP A 359 -1.67 -26.51 8.68
C ASP A 359 -1.86 -27.99 9.05
N THR A 360 -1.37 -28.91 8.21
CA THR A 360 -1.56 -30.35 8.36
C THR A 360 -0.21 -31.09 8.30
N THR A 361 -0.18 -32.37 8.67
CA THR A 361 1.03 -33.21 8.63
C THR A 361 0.71 -34.55 7.98
N ILE A 362 1.51 -34.97 7.00
CA ILE A 362 1.33 -36.26 6.30
C ILE A 362 2.62 -37.10 6.33
N CYS A 363 2.51 -38.39 5.99
CA CYS A 363 3.69 -39.21 5.72
C CYS A 363 4.18 -38.94 4.29
N ARG A 364 5.46 -39.22 3.98
CA ARG A 364 5.95 -39.10 2.60
C ARG A 364 5.25 -40.13 1.70
N PHE A 365 5.07 -39.77 0.43
CA PHE A 365 4.33 -40.55 -0.57
C PHE A 365 2.84 -40.74 -0.26
N THR A 366 2.23 -39.86 0.55
CA THR A 366 0.77 -39.71 0.65
C THR A 366 0.34 -38.33 0.18
N SER A 367 -0.95 -38.15 -0.07
CA SER A 367 -1.55 -36.86 -0.41
C SER A 367 -2.17 -36.14 0.81
N ALA A 368 -2.29 -34.82 0.69
CA ALA A 368 -3.16 -33.98 1.50
C ALA A 368 -4.18 -33.29 0.56
N ILE A 369 -5.42 -33.11 1.03
CA ILE A 369 -6.41 -32.29 0.31
C ILE A 369 -6.49 -30.92 0.99
N LEU A 370 -6.16 -29.88 0.23
CA LEU A 370 -6.26 -28.49 0.68
C LEU A 370 -7.55 -27.89 0.14
N THR A 371 -8.29 -27.18 0.99
CA THR A 371 -9.55 -26.53 0.65
C THR A 371 -9.48 -25.04 0.90
N ALA A 372 -10.26 -24.28 0.13
CA ALA A 372 -10.35 -22.84 0.20
C ALA A 372 -11.80 -22.38 0.01
N GLY A 373 -12.20 -21.34 0.75
CA GLY A 373 -13.51 -20.72 0.74
C GLY A 373 -13.45 -19.20 0.88
N GLY A 374 -14.57 -18.53 0.64
CA GLY A 374 -14.70 -17.07 0.76
C GLY A 374 -14.81 -16.32 -0.58
N GLY A 375 -14.76 -17.01 -1.72
CA GLY A 375 -14.92 -16.42 -3.05
C GLY A 375 -15.60 -17.34 -4.07
N ILE A 376 -15.62 -16.91 -5.33
CA ILE A 376 -16.21 -17.64 -6.46
C ILE A 376 -15.16 -18.26 -7.40
N SER A 377 -13.92 -17.78 -7.38
CA SER A 377 -12.81 -18.40 -8.11
C SER A 377 -11.53 -18.45 -7.28
N TYR A 378 -10.70 -19.44 -7.59
CA TYR A 378 -9.56 -19.87 -6.79
C TYR A 378 -8.41 -20.17 -7.74
N ALA A 379 -7.25 -19.56 -7.52
CA ALA A 379 -6.01 -19.84 -8.23
C ALA A 379 -4.94 -20.22 -7.20
N TRP A 380 -4.57 -21.50 -7.16
CA TRP A 380 -3.56 -22.01 -6.23
C TRP A 380 -2.15 -21.73 -6.75
N SER A 381 -1.20 -21.63 -5.83
CA SER A 381 0.25 -21.58 -6.09
C SER A 381 0.78 -22.76 -6.91
N THR A 382 0.06 -23.89 -6.95
CA THR A 382 0.31 -25.04 -7.82
C THR A 382 -0.08 -24.82 -9.29
N GLY A 383 -0.73 -23.69 -9.62
CA GLY A 383 -1.35 -23.42 -10.92
C GLY A 383 -2.74 -24.05 -11.10
N ALA A 384 -3.22 -24.84 -10.13
CA ALA A 384 -4.54 -25.45 -10.16
C ALA A 384 -5.65 -24.46 -9.79
N SER A 385 -6.88 -24.75 -10.23
CA SER A 385 -8.08 -23.94 -9.98
C SER A 385 -9.18 -24.75 -9.32
N GLY A 386 -9.93 -24.12 -8.41
CA GLY A 386 -11.08 -24.72 -7.70
C GLY A 386 -10.98 -24.57 -6.18
N SER A 387 -12.10 -24.77 -5.49
CA SER A 387 -12.21 -24.66 -4.02
C SER A 387 -11.45 -25.76 -3.25
N SER A 388 -10.87 -26.73 -3.95
CA SER A 388 -10.06 -27.79 -3.35
C SER A 388 -9.02 -28.32 -4.34
N ILE A 389 -7.83 -28.67 -3.84
CA ILE A 389 -6.78 -29.37 -4.58
C ILE A 389 -6.25 -30.55 -3.76
N GLU A 390 -5.76 -31.58 -4.44
CA GLU A 390 -4.98 -32.65 -3.84
C GLU A 390 -3.49 -32.40 -4.12
N VAL A 391 -2.64 -32.55 -3.11
CA VAL A 391 -1.19 -32.30 -3.17
C VAL A 391 -0.43 -33.46 -2.54
N GLU A 392 0.67 -33.89 -3.15
CA GLU A 392 1.54 -34.97 -2.62
C GLU A 392 2.94 -34.42 -2.25
N PRO A 393 3.05 -33.54 -1.24
CA PRO A 393 4.33 -32.97 -0.84
C PRO A 393 5.29 -34.04 -0.33
N LEU A 394 6.56 -33.92 -0.77
CA LEU A 394 7.66 -34.78 -0.33
C LEU A 394 8.53 -34.15 0.76
N ALA A 395 8.16 -32.96 1.23
CA ALA A 395 8.79 -32.16 2.28
C ALA A 395 7.78 -31.11 2.80
N ASP A 396 8.05 -30.53 3.97
CA ASP A 396 7.28 -29.43 4.55
C ASP A 396 7.05 -28.31 3.50
N SER A 397 5.81 -28.11 3.08
CA SER A 397 5.47 -27.28 1.93
C SER A 397 4.37 -26.29 2.25
N ALA A 398 4.62 -25.00 2.02
CA ALA A 398 3.60 -23.96 2.09
C ALA A 398 2.85 -23.84 0.75
N TYR A 399 1.52 -23.83 0.80
CA TYR A 399 0.63 -23.64 -0.34
C TYR A 399 -0.21 -22.40 -0.14
N SER A 400 -0.10 -21.44 -1.05
CA SER A 400 -0.99 -20.27 -1.10
C SER A 400 -2.09 -20.42 -2.14
N VAL A 401 -3.19 -19.70 -1.93
CA VAL A 401 -4.32 -19.57 -2.85
C VAL A 401 -4.72 -18.11 -2.99
N LEU A 402 -4.91 -17.65 -4.22
CA LEU A 402 -5.54 -16.38 -4.56
C LEU A 402 -7.04 -16.63 -4.76
N ILE A 403 -7.86 -15.97 -3.95
CA ILE A 403 -9.32 -16.12 -3.94
C ILE A 403 -9.94 -14.83 -4.45
N THR A 404 -10.84 -14.93 -5.42
CA THR A 404 -11.57 -13.79 -5.99
C THR A 404 -13.05 -13.91 -5.67
N ASP A 405 -13.64 -12.81 -5.19
CA ASP A 405 -15.06 -12.72 -4.82
C ASP A 405 -15.96 -12.34 -6.02
N THR A 406 -17.26 -12.15 -5.77
CA THR A 406 -18.24 -11.72 -6.79
C THR A 406 -18.00 -10.32 -7.35
N ASN A 407 -17.19 -9.49 -6.70
CA ASN A 407 -16.88 -8.12 -7.07
C ASN A 407 -15.47 -7.99 -7.70
N ASN A 408 -14.84 -9.10 -8.06
CA ASN A 408 -13.45 -9.19 -8.52
C ASN A 408 -12.38 -8.76 -7.49
N CYS A 409 -12.72 -8.68 -6.20
CA CYS A 409 -11.78 -8.40 -5.14
C CYS A 409 -11.02 -9.66 -4.73
N THR A 410 -9.70 -9.51 -4.57
CA THR A 410 -8.78 -10.63 -4.37
C THR A 410 -8.16 -10.63 -2.99
N SER A 411 -8.08 -11.78 -2.36
CA SER A 411 -7.32 -12.00 -1.12
C SER A 411 -6.49 -13.27 -1.22
N THR A 412 -5.39 -13.35 -0.46
CA THR A 412 -4.47 -14.50 -0.43
C THR A 412 -4.36 -15.07 0.97
N ALA A 413 -4.45 -16.40 1.09
CA ALA A 413 -4.07 -17.11 2.30
C ALA A 413 -3.08 -18.24 1.98
N SER A 414 -2.45 -18.78 3.01
CA SER A 414 -1.47 -19.85 2.93
C SER A 414 -1.64 -20.87 4.06
N THR A 415 -1.33 -22.13 3.77
CA THR A 415 -1.33 -23.26 4.71
C THR A 415 -0.09 -24.12 4.48
N HIS A 416 0.38 -24.81 5.51
CA HIS A 416 1.53 -25.71 5.45
C HIS A 416 1.10 -27.18 5.49
N VAL A 417 1.76 -28.00 4.69
CA VAL A 417 1.73 -29.45 4.81
C VAL A 417 3.11 -29.91 5.28
N PHE A 418 3.22 -30.24 6.57
CA PHE A 418 4.40 -30.83 7.18
C PHE A 418 4.52 -32.33 6.88
N ILE A 419 5.70 -32.89 7.11
CA ILE A 419 6.02 -34.29 6.84
C ILE A 419 6.56 -35.00 8.09
N ALA A 420 5.79 -35.94 8.64
CA ALA A 420 6.16 -36.65 9.88
C ALA A 420 7.08 -37.85 9.64
N PRO A 421 8.20 -38.01 10.39
CA PRO A 421 8.97 -39.27 10.38
C PRO A 421 8.11 -40.46 10.87
N PRO A 422 8.46 -41.72 10.50
CA PRO A 422 7.89 -42.90 11.11
C PRO A 422 8.41 -43.06 12.54
N PHE A 423 8.01 -44.13 13.21
CA PHE A 423 8.53 -44.49 14.53
C PHE A 423 8.89 -45.98 14.57
N LEU A 424 10.18 -46.28 14.57
CA LEU A 424 10.72 -47.63 14.42
C LEU A 424 10.99 -48.28 15.78
N THR A 425 10.65 -49.56 15.89
CA THR A 425 10.90 -50.41 17.06
C THR A 425 11.54 -51.73 16.66
N LEU A 426 12.29 -52.34 17.60
CA LEU A 426 12.99 -53.62 17.41
C LEU A 426 12.65 -54.64 18.50
N SER A 427 12.69 -55.92 18.15
CA SER A 427 12.48 -57.05 19.05
C SER A 427 13.20 -58.32 18.56
N GLY A 428 13.37 -59.28 19.48
CA GLY A 428 14.06 -60.56 19.26
C GLY A 428 14.77 -60.99 20.54
N ASP A 429 15.25 -62.23 20.59
CA ASP A 429 16.04 -62.71 21.73
C ASP A 429 17.43 -62.06 21.69
N THR A 430 17.81 -61.38 22.77
CA THR A 430 19.06 -60.61 22.89
C THR A 430 20.22 -61.40 23.49
N GLU A 431 20.02 -62.67 23.83
CA GLU A 431 21.03 -63.56 24.42
C GLU A 431 20.99 -64.90 23.68
N ILE A 432 22.12 -65.34 23.14
CA ILE A 432 22.27 -66.62 22.43
C ILE A 432 23.59 -67.30 22.77
N CYS A 433 23.64 -68.62 22.62
CA CYS A 433 24.89 -69.37 22.67
C CYS A 433 25.73 -69.19 21.40
N MET A 434 27.05 -69.25 21.53
CA MET A 434 27.99 -69.20 20.41
C MET A 434 27.68 -70.27 19.35
N GLY A 435 27.36 -69.83 18.12
CA GLY A 435 26.96 -70.70 17.01
C GLY A 435 25.44 -70.97 16.90
N ALA A 436 24.64 -70.56 17.89
CA ALA A 436 23.19 -70.50 17.75
C ALA A 436 22.75 -69.27 16.93
N PHE A 437 21.47 -69.16 16.58
CA PHE A 437 20.92 -68.00 15.89
C PHE A 437 19.64 -67.49 16.57
N THR A 438 19.42 -66.18 16.52
CA THR A 438 18.18 -65.50 16.95
C THR A 438 17.51 -64.84 15.73
N ALA A 439 16.20 -64.60 15.84
CA ALA A 439 15.44 -63.84 14.86
C ALA A 439 15.18 -62.42 15.38
N LEU A 440 15.79 -61.43 14.73
CA LEU A 440 15.53 -60.02 15.00
C LEU A 440 14.43 -59.53 14.06
N SER A 441 13.49 -58.77 14.60
CA SER A 441 12.36 -58.19 13.88
C SER A 441 12.24 -56.72 14.18
N GLY A 442 11.78 -55.94 13.22
CA GLY A 442 11.47 -54.54 13.39
C GLY A 442 10.15 -54.13 12.79
N ASN A 443 9.58 -53.06 13.34
CA ASN A 443 8.22 -52.64 13.08
C ASN A 443 8.10 -51.12 13.15
N GLY A 444 7.20 -50.55 12.34
CA GLY A 444 6.93 -49.10 12.32
C GLY A 444 7.29 -48.37 11.03
N ALA A 445 7.36 -49.07 9.89
CA ALA A 445 7.62 -48.45 8.60
C ALA A 445 7.15 -49.31 7.39
N LEU A 446 6.94 -48.69 6.22
CA LEU A 446 6.53 -49.35 4.97
C LEU A 446 7.63 -50.25 4.34
N THR A 447 8.90 -49.84 4.39
CA THR A 447 10.04 -50.65 3.91
C THR A 447 11.18 -50.63 4.93
N TYR A 448 12.11 -51.58 4.83
CA TYR A 448 13.13 -51.82 5.85
C TYR A 448 14.53 -51.99 5.24
N LEU A 449 15.57 -51.68 6.00
CA LEU A 449 16.96 -51.97 5.70
C LEU A 449 17.76 -52.21 6.99
N TRP A 450 18.28 -53.42 7.15
CA TRP A 450 19.19 -53.80 8.26
C TRP A 450 20.64 -53.51 7.92
N ASN A 451 21.48 -53.34 8.94
CA ASN A 451 22.93 -53.16 8.79
C ASN A 451 23.67 -54.33 8.09
N ASN A 452 23.05 -55.52 8.04
CA ASN A 452 23.56 -56.66 7.27
C ASN A 452 23.10 -56.68 5.79
N GLY A 453 22.37 -55.66 5.33
CA GLY A 453 21.90 -55.49 3.95
C GLY A 453 20.57 -56.16 3.61
N ALA A 454 19.91 -56.84 4.55
CA ALA A 454 18.57 -57.38 4.33
C ALA A 454 17.51 -56.26 4.32
N THR A 455 16.51 -56.36 3.44
CA THR A 455 15.41 -55.38 3.32
C THR A 455 14.07 -55.88 3.85
N THR A 456 14.09 -57.01 4.56
CA THR A 456 12.92 -57.64 5.18
C THR A 456 12.65 -57.06 6.57
N ALA A 457 11.40 -57.10 7.04
CA ALA A 457 11.06 -56.68 8.40
C ALA A 457 11.73 -57.53 9.51
N SER A 458 12.25 -58.71 9.16
CA SER A 458 13.00 -59.58 10.07
C SER A 458 14.22 -60.22 9.41
N ILE A 459 15.20 -60.60 10.24
CA ILE A 459 16.43 -61.30 9.88
C ILE A 459 16.76 -62.38 10.91
N ASN A 460 17.35 -63.50 10.46
CA ASN A 460 17.97 -64.47 11.36
C ASN A 460 19.47 -64.18 11.41
N VAL A 461 20.04 -64.13 12.62
CA VAL A 461 21.43 -63.73 12.86
C VAL A 461 22.14 -64.68 13.81
N SER A 462 23.40 -64.97 13.52
CA SER A 462 24.29 -65.81 14.32
C SER A 462 25.66 -65.12 14.44
N PRO A 463 25.76 -64.03 15.24
CA PRO A 463 27.03 -63.35 15.44
C PRO A 463 28.01 -64.22 16.25
N PRO A 464 29.34 -64.15 15.98
CA PRO A 464 30.35 -64.92 16.70
C PRO A 464 30.74 -64.32 18.07
N THR A 465 30.38 -63.06 18.30
CA THR A 465 30.61 -62.26 19.52
C THR A 465 29.44 -61.30 19.69
N GLU A 466 29.32 -60.65 20.85
CA GLU A 466 28.36 -59.55 21.05
C GLU A 466 28.33 -58.59 19.84
N THR A 467 27.14 -58.36 19.29
CA THR A 467 26.96 -57.59 18.04
C THR A 467 25.65 -56.80 18.09
N THR A 468 25.73 -55.50 17.77
CA THR A 468 24.56 -54.63 17.61
C THR A 468 24.06 -54.65 16.17
N TYR A 469 22.76 -54.81 16.01
CA TYR A 469 22.03 -54.73 14.75
C TYR A 469 21.20 -53.45 14.71
N THR A 470 21.49 -52.62 13.72
CA THR A 470 20.76 -51.40 13.41
C THR A 470 19.75 -51.70 12.29
N LEU A 471 18.51 -51.26 12.46
CA LEU A 471 17.48 -51.25 11.42
C LEU A 471 17.07 -49.81 11.12
N ILE A 472 16.85 -49.54 9.84
CA ILE A 472 16.21 -48.32 9.34
C ILE A 472 14.90 -48.73 8.67
N GLY A 473 13.81 -48.04 8.99
CA GLY A 473 12.50 -48.25 8.37
C GLY A 473 12.01 -46.97 7.71
N PHE A 474 11.42 -47.07 6.52
CA PHE A 474 10.92 -45.96 5.72
C PHE A 474 9.39 -46.01 5.52
N ASP A 475 8.62 -45.02 6.01
CA ASP A 475 7.20 -44.79 5.67
C ASP A 475 7.08 -43.89 4.46
N GLY A 476 6.82 -44.52 3.32
CA GLY A 476 7.08 -43.95 2.01
C GLY A 476 8.57 -43.59 1.87
N SER A 477 8.94 -42.40 2.33
CA SER A 477 10.35 -42.01 2.49
C SER A 477 10.63 -41.14 3.72
N CYS A 478 9.66 -40.93 4.61
CA CYS A 478 9.94 -40.65 6.01
C CYS A 478 10.73 -41.85 6.54
N ASN A 479 11.77 -41.68 7.37
CA ASN A 479 12.45 -42.84 7.97
C ASN A 479 12.85 -42.62 9.43
N ASP A 480 12.98 -43.72 10.16
CA ASP A 480 13.41 -43.77 11.55
C ASP A 480 14.32 -44.99 11.78
N THR A 481 15.11 -44.96 12.85
CA THR A 481 16.23 -45.89 13.11
C THR A 481 16.20 -46.41 14.54
N ALA A 482 16.45 -47.71 14.71
CA ALA A 482 16.48 -48.38 16.00
C ALA A 482 17.64 -49.39 16.04
N GLU A 483 18.12 -49.70 17.24
CA GLU A 483 19.24 -50.63 17.47
C GLU A 483 18.89 -51.69 18.52
N ILE A 484 19.39 -52.90 18.32
CA ILE A 484 19.27 -54.02 19.26
C ILE A 484 20.58 -54.78 19.34
N THR A 485 21.06 -55.06 20.56
CA THR A 485 22.31 -55.82 20.77
C THR A 485 21.99 -57.27 21.08
N VAL A 486 22.68 -58.18 20.39
CA VAL A 486 22.66 -59.61 20.66
C VAL A 486 23.96 -59.98 21.37
N LEU A 487 23.84 -60.38 22.63
CA LEU A 487 24.91 -60.95 23.46
C LEU A 487 25.14 -62.41 23.05
N VAL A 488 26.40 -62.86 23.09
CA VAL A 488 26.80 -64.20 22.67
C VAL A 488 27.56 -64.89 23.80
N ASP A 489 26.92 -65.88 24.42
CA ASP A 489 27.51 -66.69 25.48
C ASP A 489 28.50 -67.72 24.91
N PRO A 490 29.69 -67.90 25.52
CA PRO A 490 30.63 -68.91 25.10
C PRO A 490 30.09 -70.32 25.39
N LEU A 491 30.42 -71.29 24.53
CA LEU A 491 30.10 -72.69 24.81
C LEU A 491 30.89 -73.21 26.02
N PRO A 492 30.33 -74.16 26.81
CA PRO A 492 31.06 -74.81 27.88
C PRO A 492 32.29 -75.58 27.37
N SER A 493 33.31 -75.68 28.21
CA SER A 493 34.49 -76.52 27.94
C SER A 493 34.18 -77.98 28.28
N ALA A 494 33.47 -78.68 27.39
CA ALA A 494 33.23 -80.11 27.51
C ALA A 494 34.53 -80.90 27.69
N ASP A 495 34.54 -81.83 28.65
CA ASP A 495 35.64 -82.75 28.93
C ASP A 495 35.03 -84.10 29.32
N ALA A 496 35.29 -85.15 28.54
CA ALA A 496 34.81 -86.52 28.75
C ALA A 496 35.68 -87.33 29.74
N GLY A 497 36.83 -86.77 30.15
CA GLY A 497 37.90 -87.47 30.84
C GLY A 497 38.91 -88.11 29.89
N PRO A 498 40.07 -88.56 30.42
CA PRO A 498 41.18 -89.04 29.61
C PRO A 498 40.94 -90.42 28.99
N ASP A 499 41.47 -90.61 27.79
CA ASP A 499 41.65 -91.91 27.15
C ASP A 499 42.26 -92.94 28.11
N THR A 500 41.74 -94.17 28.09
CA THR A 500 42.06 -95.18 29.10
C THR A 500 42.22 -96.58 28.51
N VAL A 501 42.95 -97.45 29.21
CA VAL A 501 43.22 -98.82 28.77
C VAL A 501 42.67 -99.80 29.79
N ILE A 502 41.91 -100.77 29.33
CA ILE A 502 41.33 -101.85 30.13
C ILE A 502 41.86 -103.20 29.66
N GLU A 503 41.98 -104.16 30.57
CA GLU A 503 42.22 -105.56 30.19
C GLU A 503 40.90 -106.19 29.71
N PHE A 504 40.97 -107.15 28.78
CA PHE A 504 39.79 -107.76 28.15
C PHE A 504 38.77 -108.27 29.18
N GLY A 505 37.55 -107.69 29.16
CA GLY A 505 36.46 -108.00 30.08
C GLY A 505 36.33 -107.08 31.31
N SER A 506 37.14 -106.03 31.43
CA SER A 506 37.07 -105.04 32.54
C SER A 506 36.20 -103.82 32.20
N SER A 507 35.86 -102.99 33.19
CA SER A 507 35.11 -101.74 33.01
C SER A 507 35.80 -100.52 33.61
N VAL A 508 35.38 -99.32 33.20
CA VAL A 508 35.95 -98.02 33.64
C VAL A 508 34.84 -96.99 33.88
N SER A 509 35.05 -96.07 34.83
CA SER A 509 34.13 -94.94 35.06
C SER A 509 34.55 -93.74 34.20
N LEU A 510 33.59 -93.16 33.48
CA LEU A 510 33.75 -91.93 32.70
C LEU A 510 33.06 -90.79 33.45
N ASN A 511 33.70 -89.62 33.52
CA ASN A 511 33.24 -88.45 34.26
C ASN A 511 33.31 -87.22 33.36
N ALA A 512 32.15 -86.77 32.88
CA ALA A 512 32.03 -85.54 32.12
C ALA A 512 32.11 -84.31 33.03
N SER A 513 32.77 -83.26 32.54
CA SER A 513 32.80 -81.95 33.18
C SER A 513 32.64 -80.82 32.14
N GLY A 514 32.59 -79.57 32.61
CA GLY A 514 32.38 -78.38 31.76
C GLY A 514 30.95 -77.83 31.76
N GLY A 515 29.95 -78.64 32.11
CA GLY A 515 28.53 -78.23 32.23
C GLY A 515 27.88 -78.68 33.53
N ILE A 516 26.61 -78.32 33.71
CA ILE A 516 25.72 -78.72 34.82
C ILE A 516 24.91 -79.99 34.52
N SER A 517 24.81 -80.40 33.26
CA SER A 517 24.21 -81.68 32.82
C SER A 517 25.02 -82.28 31.66
N ALA A 518 24.79 -83.57 31.34
CA ALA A 518 25.53 -84.30 30.32
C ALA A 518 24.70 -85.41 29.65
N THR A 519 24.96 -85.69 28.37
CA THR A 519 24.35 -86.79 27.60
C THR A 519 25.39 -87.51 26.72
N TRP A 520 25.50 -88.83 26.84
CA TRP A 520 26.52 -89.67 26.23
C TRP A 520 26.02 -90.44 25.01
N SER A 521 26.89 -90.67 24.02
CA SER A 521 26.60 -91.47 22.83
C SER A 521 27.88 -92.12 22.25
N PRO A 522 27.85 -93.37 21.77
CA PRO A 522 26.75 -94.32 21.86
C PRO A 522 26.50 -94.77 23.31
N ASP A 523 25.28 -95.16 23.63
CA ASP A 523 24.86 -95.63 24.95
C ASP A 523 25.19 -97.12 25.20
N ILE A 524 25.63 -97.84 24.17
CA ILE A 524 26.01 -99.25 24.26
C ILE A 524 27.15 -99.44 25.27
N SER A 525 27.03 -100.47 26.11
CA SER A 525 27.97 -100.78 27.18
C SER A 525 28.22 -99.64 28.20
N LEU A 526 27.39 -98.59 28.23
CA LEU A 526 27.32 -97.61 29.31
C LEU A 526 26.26 -97.98 30.37
N SER A 527 26.44 -97.50 31.60
CA SER A 527 25.47 -97.69 32.70
C SER A 527 24.37 -96.62 32.77
N CYS A 528 24.66 -95.40 32.28
CA CYS A 528 23.72 -94.29 32.17
C CYS A 528 24.12 -93.39 31.00
N ALA A 529 23.17 -93.02 30.14
CA ALA A 529 23.43 -92.08 29.04
C ALA A 529 23.35 -90.61 29.48
N GLU A 530 22.46 -90.24 30.42
CA GLU A 530 22.17 -88.83 30.77
C GLU A 530 22.83 -88.36 32.09
N CYS A 531 23.92 -89.01 32.49
CA CYS A 531 24.61 -88.75 33.75
C CYS A 531 25.98 -88.10 33.51
N LEU A 532 26.35 -87.10 34.33
CA LEU A 532 27.73 -86.57 34.37
C LEU A 532 28.77 -87.67 34.68
N THR A 533 28.40 -88.67 35.48
CA THR A 533 29.24 -89.87 35.74
C THR A 533 28.53 -91.12 35.20
N THR A 534 29.24 -91.92 34.41
CA THR A 534 28.75 -93.20 33.86
C THR A 534 29.86 -94.27 33.88
N VAL A 535 29.54 -95.53 33.60
CA VAL A 535 30.49 -96.65 33.61
C VAL A 535 30.44 -97.39 32.27
N ALA A 536 31.60 -97.53 31.60
CA ALA A 536 31.77 -98.16 30.30
C ALA A 536 32.43 -99.55 30.39
N ASN A 537 31.96 -100.52 29.59
CA ASN A 537 32.56 -101.85 29.45
C ASN A 537 32.54 -102.35 27.98
N PRO A 538 33.39 -101.78 27.10
CA PRO A 538 33.46 -102.22 25.71
C PRO A 538 34.36 -103.46 25.54
N VAL A 539 33.97 -104.36 24.63
CA VAL A 539 34.71 -105.62 24.36
C VAL A 539 35.88 -105.47 23.38
N ASP A 540 35.80 -104.45 22.52
CA ASP A 540 36.83 -103.99 21.60
C ASP A 540 37.13 -102.51 21.90
N THR A 541 38.16 -101.94 21.27
CA THR A 541 38.50 -100.52 21.49
C THR A 541 37.38 -99.61 20.98
N MET A 542 36.85 -98.71 21.83
CA MET A 542 35.65 -97.93 21.56
C MET A 542 35.78 -96.46 21.96
N ILE A 543 35.12 -95.57 21.23
CA ILE A 543 35.03 -94.13 21.50
C ILE A 543 33.61 -93.76 21.96
N TYR A 544 33.52 -92.97 23.02
CA TYR A 544 32.27 -92.37 23.54
C TYR A 544 32.35 -90.86 23.42
N TYR A 545 31.24 -90.22 23.06
CA TYR A 545 31.06 -88.78 23.01
C TYR A 545 30.14 -88.34 24.14
N VAL A 546 30.37 -87.17 24.75
CA VAL A 546 29.46 -86.54 25.72
C VAL A 546 29.12 -85.12 25.31
N THR A 547 27.84 -84.79 25.31
CA THR A 547 27.33 -83.41 25.19
C THR A 547 27.03 -82.88 26.58
N VAL A 548 27.74 -81.84 27.04
CA VAL A 548 27.45 -81.17 28.32
C VAL A 548 26.73 -79.84 28.09
N THR A 549 25.85 -79.44 29.00
CA THR A 549 25.11 -78.16 28.94
C THR A 549 25.37 -77.33 30.20
N ASP A 550 25.57 -76.02 30.07
CA ASP A 550 25.85 -75.09 31.18
C ASP A 550 24.60 -74.38 31.76
N ALA A 551 24.83 -73.40 32.64
CA ALA A 551 23.79 -72.64 33.32
C ALA A 551 23.07 -71.60 32.43
N ASN A 552 23.68 -71.19 31.31
CA ASN A 552 23.07 -70.30 30.32
C ASN A 552 22.32 -71.11 29.24
N GLY A 553 22.39 -72.45 29.30
CA GLY A 553 21.73 -73.37 28.37
C GLY A 553 22.59 -73.75 27.17
N CYS A 554 23.87 -73.32 27.14
CA CYS A 554 24.79 -73.58 26.04
C CYS A 554 25.40 -74.97 26.16
N SER A 555 25.58 -75.66 25.02
CA SER A 555 26.00 -77.06 24.99
C SER A 555 27.21 -77.32 24.09
N ALA A 556 28.12 -78.18 24.52
CA ALA A 556 29.34 -78.57 23.80
C ALA A 556 29.61 -80.07 23.90
N VAL A 557 30.40 -80.63 22.98
CA VAL A 557 30.68 -82.07 22.87
C VAL A 557 32.18 -82.36 23.01
N ASP A 558 32.53 -83.39 23.78
CA ASP A 558 33.88 -83.98 23.83
C ASP A 558 33.83 -85.53 23.72
N SER A 559 34.98 -86.21 23.64
CA SER A 559 35.05 -87.67 23.48
C SER A 559 36.21 -88.35 24.20
N VAL A 560 36.01 -89.61 24.61
CA VAL A 560 37.00 -90.46 25.29
C VAL A 560 37.08 -91.86 24.66
N ILE A 561 38.31 -92.38 24.49
CA ILE A 561 38.59 -93.71 23.91
C ILE A 561 39.02 -94.71 25.01
N VAL A 562 38.55 -95.95 24.88
CA VAL A 562 38.83 -97.07 25.81
C VAL A 562 39.48 -98.25 25.03
N TYR A 563 40.72 -98.67 25.37
CA TYR A 563 41.56 -99.65 24.61
C TYR A 563 41.74 -101.05 25.29
N VAL A 564 42.15 -102.13 24.56
CA VAL A 564 42.19 -103.59 24.99
C VAL A 564 43.41 -104.44 24.40
N LYS A 565 43.86 -105.63 24.95
CA LYS A 565 45.22 -106.31 24.73
C LYS A 565 45.35 -107.92 24.67
N ALA A 566 46.47 -108.60 24.17
CA ALA A 566 46.68 -110.10 23.84
C ALA A 566 48.14 -110.83 23.94
N ILE A 567 48.42 -112.14 23.48
CA ILE A 567 49.63 -113.09 23.77
C ILE A 567 50.15 -114.25 22.72
N ASN A 568 51.19 -115.15 22.97
CA ASN A 568 52.03 -116.08 22.01
C ASN A 568 52.63 -117.54 22.49
N GLN A 569 53.21 -118.52 21.66
CA GLN A 569 53.86 -119.91 22.04
C GLN A 569 54.71 -120.87 21.02
N ILE A 570 55.29 -122.10 21.35
CA ILE A 570 56.12 -123.09 20.47
C ILE A 570 56.12 -124.65 20.81
N PHE A 571 56.32 -125.62 19.86
CA PHE A 571 56.51 -127.12 20.04
C PHE A 571 57.45 -127.90 19.03
N ILE A 572 58.10 -129.04 19.41
CA ILE A 572 58.92 -129.96 18.54
C ILE A 572 58.63 -131.47 18.80
N PRO A 573 58.45 -132.36 17.78
CA PRO A 573 58.32 -133.82 17.94
C PRO A 573 59.59 -134.60 18.38
N ASN A 574 59.46 -135.90 18.67
CA ASN A 574 60.59 -136.77 19.11
C ASN A 574 60.73 -138.13 18.38
N ALA A 575 59.79 -138.50 17.52
CA ALA A 575 59.86 -139.67 16.65
C ALA A 575 58.99 -139.44 15.41
N PHE A 576 59.29 -140.13 14.30
CA PHE A 576 58.51 -140.04 13.07
C PHE A 576 58.65 -141.32 12.22
N THR A 577 57.70 -141.55 11.32
CA THR A 577 57.52 -142.78 10.54
C THR A 577 57.31 -142.45 9.07
N PRO A 578 58.36 -142.29 8.25
CA PRO A 578 58.24 -142.11 6.80
C PRO A 578 57.82 -143.43 6.13
N ASN A 579 56.50 -143.65 6.10
CA ASN A 579 55.83 -144.80 5.49
C ASN A 579 54.96 -144.41 4.28
N GLY A 580 54.71 -143.11 4.08
CA GLY A 580 53.90 -142.53 3.02
C GLY A 580 52.40 -142.37 3.34
N ASP A 581 51.99 -142.38 4.61
CA ASP A 581 50.58 -142.30 5.01
C ASP A 581 50.04 -140.87 5.23
N GLY A 582 50.91 -139.86 5.18
CA GLY A 582 50.60 -138.45 5.39
C GLY A 582 50.68 -137.97 6.84
N LEU A 583 50.97 -138.85 7.82
CA LEU A 583 51.02 -138.54 9.25
C LEU A 583 52.39 -138.83 9.84
N ASN A 584 53.11 -137.79 10.24
CA ASN A 584 54.49 -137.89 10.74
C ASN A 584 55.45 -138.58 9.75
N ASP A 585 55.19 -138.45 8.43
CA ASP A 585 56.16 -138.82 7.38
C ASP A 585 57.42 -137.92 7.40
N VAL A 586 57.28 -136.71 7.95
CA VAL A 586 58.31 -135.68 7.93
C VAL A 586 58.51 -135.13 9.34
N PHE A 587 59.76 -135.08 9.79
CA PHE A 587 60.13 -134.50 11.08
C PHE A 587 60.21 -132.97 10.99
N LEU A 588 59.26 -132.25 11.63
CA LEU A 588 59.10 -130.79 11.55
C LEU A 588 58.54 -130.14 12.85
N PRO A 589 59.08 -128.99 13.32
CA PRO A 589 58.54 -128.17 14.42
C PRO A 589 57.22 -127.40 14.13
N VAL A 590 56.54 -126.91 15.19
CA VAL A 590 55.33 -126.06 15.11
C VAL A 590 55.47 -124.79 15.97
N LEU A 591 55.03 -123.63 15.46
CA LEU A 591 55.21 -122.29 16.07
C LEU A 591 53.85 -121.55 16.21
N SER A 592 53.67 -120.76 17.27
CA SER A 592 52.46 -119.94 17.51
C SER A 592 52.79 -118.51 17.97
N GLY A 593 52.02 -117.52 17.50
CA GLY A 593 52.31 -116.12 17.78
C GLY A 593 53.60 -115.64 17.07
N ARG A 594 54.26 -114.59 17.59
CA ARG A 594 55.46 -113.99 16.98
C ARG A 594 56.76 -114.78 17.22
N THR A 595 56.91 -115.94 16.57
CA THR A 595 58.14 -116.74 16.61
C THR A 595 58.47 -117.35 15.24
N GLU A 596 59.74 -117.33 14.85
CA GLU A 596 60.28 -117.86 13.59
C GLU A 596 61.29 -119.01 13.78
N MET A 597 61.47 -119.85 12.75
CA MET A 597 62.54 -120.87 12.66
C MET A 597 63.71 -120.36 11.83
N LYS A 598 64.94 -120.71 12.25
CA LYS A 598 66.20 -120.31 11.59
C LYS A 598 66.97 -121.49 11.02
N THR A 599 67.13 -122.60 11.75
CA THR A 599 67.72 -123.85 11.21
C THR A 599 67.14 -125.12 11.87
N LEU A 600 67.18 -126.23 11.13
CA LEU A 600 66.96 -127.59 11.58
C LEU A 600 67.97 -128.51 10.86
N ALA A 601 68.85 -129.16 11.62
CA ALA A 601 69.83 -130.12 11.12
C ALA A 601 69.67 -131.48 11.81
N VAL A 602 69.93 -132.58 11.11
CA VAL A 602 69.84 -133.95 11.65
C VAL A 602 71.08 -134.77 11.29
N PHE A 603 71.57 -135.56 12.25
CA PHE A 603 72.84 -136.32 12.17
C PHE A 603 72.64 -137.80 12.53
N ASN A 604 73.32 -138.70 11.81
CA ASN A 604 73.31 -140.14 12.08
C ASN A 604 74.28 -140.57 13.21
N ARG A 605 74.26 -141.86 13.58
CA ARG A 605 75.06 -142.42 14.68
C ARG A 605 76.58 -142.25 14.54
N TRP A 606 77.08 -141.94 13.34
CA TRP A 606 78.51 -141.69 13.08
C TRP A 606 78.87 -140.19 13.05
N GLY A 607 77.90 -139.31 13.36
CA GLY A 607 78.08 -137.86 13.35
C GLY A 607 77.97 -137.21 11.97
N GLN A 608 77.61 -137.98 10.94
CA GLN A 608 77.39 -137.46 9.59
C GLN A 608 76.04 -136.74 9.52
N GLN A 609 76.02 -135.50 9.00
CA GLN A 609 74.78 -134.78 8.77
C GLN A 609 74.00 -135.44 7.63
N VAL A 610 72.79 -135.93 7.94
CA VAL A 610 71.88 -136.56 6.98
C VAL A 610 70.80 -135.60 6.47
N PHE A 611 70.52 -134.52 7.20
CA PHE A 611 69.56 -133.49 6.76
C PHE A 611 69.94 -132.09 7.27
N PHE A 612 69.54 -131.07 6.49
CA PHE A 612 69.62 -129.67 6.87
C PHE A 612 68.53 -128.86 6.17
N SER A 613 67.87 -127.97 6.91
CA SER A 613 66.89 -127.00 6.41
C SER A 613 66.99 -125.69 7.20
N SER A 614 66.74 -124.57 6.52
CA SER A 614 66.51 -123.25 7.13
C SER A 614 65.07 -122.76 6.91
N SER A 615 64.14 -123.65 6.54
CA SER A 615 62.74 -123.34 6.22
C SER A 615 61.79 -124.04 7.21
N PRO A 616 60.86 -123.32 7.86
CA PRO A 616 59.82 -123.93 8.71
C PRO A 616 58.82 -124.80 7.95
N ALA A 617 58.85 -124.82 6.61
CA ALA A 617 58.00 -125.67 5.77
C ALA A 617 58.71 -126.94 5.27
N THR A 618 59.98 -127.17 5.63
CA THR A 618 60.79 -128.27 5.08
C THR A 618 61.49 -129.04 6.18
N GLY A 619 61.03 -130.26 6.43
CA GLY A 619 61.57 -131.19 7.44
C GLY A 619 62.19 -132.43 6.81
N TRP A 620 62.70 -133.34 7.66
CA TRP A 620 63.42 -134.54 7.20
C TRP A 620 62.47 -135.72 6.98
N ASP A 621 62.64 -136.44 5.86
CA ASP A 621 61.84 -137.60 5.44
C ASP A 621 62.49 -138.97 5.75
N GLY A 622 63.61 -138.99 6.48
CA GLY A 622 64.31 -140.24 6.82
C GLY A 622 65.13 -140.84 5.69
N THR A 623 65.41 -140.07 4.62
CA THR A 623 66.36 -140.47 3.56
C THR A 623 67.69 -139.72 3.66
N PHE A 624 68.73 -140.26 3.04
CA PHE A 624 70.02 -139.61 2.84
C PHE A 624 70.64 -140.07 1.51
N ASP A 625 71.17 -139.12 0.74
CA ASP A 625 71.81 -139.35 -0.58
C ASP A 625 70.95 -140.22 -1.54
N GLY A 626 69.62 -139.96 -1.52
CA GLY A 626 68.62 -140.67 -2.33
C GLY A 626 68.31 -142.10 -1.86
N LYS A 627 68.82 -142.54 -0.71
CA LYS A 627 68.57 -143.86 -0.13
C LYS A 627 67.85 -143.77 1.22
N PRO A 628 66.96 -144.72 1.56
CA PRO A 628 66.37 -144.77 2.89
C PRO A 628 67.45 -145.10 3.95
N GLU A 629 67.62 -144.26 4.98
CA GLU A 629 68.55 -144.52 6.10
C GLU A 629 68.11 -145.72 6.96
N GLU A 630 69.00 -146.30 7.76
CA GLU A 630 68.63 -147.38 8.70
C GLU A 630 67.70 -146.88 9.82
N VAL A 631 66.73 -147.73 10.23
CA VAL A 631 65.89 -147.49 11.41
C VAL A 631 66.78 -147.34 12.65
N GLY A 632 66.61 -146.25 13.39
CA GLY A 632 67.52 -145.89 14.49
C GLY A 632 67.30 -144.49 15.05
N ALA A 633 68.10 -144.13 16.06
CA ALA A 633 68.09 -142.81 16.66
C ALA A 633 69.05 -141.86 15.94
N PHE A 634 68.55 -140.67 15.61
CA PHE A 634 69.29 -139.57 14.99
C PHE A 634 69.26 -138.37 15.94
N VAL A 635 70.25 -137.49 15.84
CA VAL A 635 70.34 -136.29 16.68
C VAL A 635 69.89 -135.08 15.86
N TYR A 636 68.94 -134.29 16.37
CA TYR A 636 68.53 -133.04 15.77
C TYR A 636 69.09 -131.81 16.50
N TYR A 637 69.27 -130.74 15.72
CA TYR A 637 69.65 -129.42 16.20
C TYR A 637 68.75 -128.37 15.54
N PHE A 638 67.96 -127.67 16.34
CA PHE A 638 67.04 -126.61 15.92
C PHE A 638 67.48 -125.25 16.48
N THR A 639 67.34 -124.21 15.67
CA THR A 639 67.39 -122.81 16.14
C THR A 639 66.23 -121.99 15.59
N GLY A 640 65.77 -121.00 16.35
CA GLY A 640 64.70 -120.07 15.98
C GLY A 640 64.84 -118.72 16.70
N PHE A 641 63.89 -117.82 16.51
CA PHE A 641 63.89 -116.46 17.07
C PHE A 641 62.48 -116.07 17.52
N ASN A 642 62.34 -115.52 18.72
CA ASN A 642 61.08 -114.95 19.18
C ASN A 642 61.14 -113.43 19.04
N GLU A 643 60.28 -112.85 18.20
CA GLU A 643 60.38 -111.44 17.81
C GLU A 643 60.08 -110.48 18.97
N GLU A 644 59.16 -110.89 19.87
CA GLU A 644 58.69 -110.06 20.99
C GLU A 644 59.74 -109.93 22.11
N SER A 645 60.55 -110.98 22.33
CA SER A 645 61.63 -110.99 23.33
C SER A 645 63.04 -110.81 22.74
N GLY A 646 63.18 -110.83 21.42
CA GLY A 646 64.44 -110.62 20.70
C GLY A 646 65.53 -111.68 20.94
N LYS A 647 65.17 -112.86 21.46
CA LYS A 647 66.13 -113.91 21.84
C LYS A 647 66.16 -115.06 20.84
N GLU A 648 67.38 -115.53 20.56
CA GLU A 648 67.61 -116.76 19.81
C GLU A 648 67.30 -117.98 20.68
N ILE A 649 66.56 -118.92 20.11
CA ILE A 649 66.11 -120.16 20.72
C ILE A 649 66.95 -121.28 20.13
N VAL A 650 67.52 -122.14 20.98
CA VAL A 650 68.31 -123.32 20.56
C VAL A 650 67.76 -124.56 21.25
N MET A 651 67.36 -125.56 20.47
CA MET A 651 66.87 -126.85 20.97
C MET A 651 67.67 -127.98 20.33
N LYS A 652 68.03 -128.98 21.11
CA LYS A 652 68.79 -130.16 20.65
C LYS A 652 68.16 -131.39 21.28
N GLY A 653 68.04 -132.46 20.51
CA GLY A 653 67.44 -133.70 21.01
C GLY A 653 67.67 -134.86 20.09
N ASN A 654 67.05 -135.99 20.42
CA ASN A 654 67.06 -137.18 19.60
C ASN A 654 65.71 -137.26 18.87
N VAL A 655 65.73 -137.63 17.60
CA VAL A 655 64.55 -138.07 16.85
C VAL A 655 64.72 -139.54 16.48
N LEU A 656 63.72 -140.36 16.78
CA LEU A 656 63.71 -141.77 16.40
C LEU A 656 63.11 -141.91 14.99
N LEU A 657 63.90 -142.43 14.05
CA LEU A 657 63.43 -142.83 12.73
C LEU A 657 62.92 -144.26 12.80
N LEU A 658 61.63 -144.45 12.52
CA LEU A 658 60.94 -145.73 12.50
C LEU A 658 60.43 -146.03 11.07
N ARG A 659 60.29 -147.30 10.69
CA ARG A 659 59.63 -147.74 9.45
C ARG A 659 58.86 -149.04 9.68
#